data_AF-A0A336MVJ8-F1
#
_entry.id   AF-A0A336MVJ8-F1
#
_cell.length_a   1.000
_cell.length_b   1.000
_cell.length_c   1.000
_cell.angle_alpha   90.00
_cell.angle_beta   90.00
_cell.angle_gamma   90.00
#
_symmetry.space_group_name_H-M   'P 1'
#
loop_
_entity.id
_entity.type
_entity.pdbx_description
1 polymer ?
#
loop_
_entity_poly.entity_id
_entity_poly.type
_entity_poly.pdbx_seq_one_letter_code
_entity_poly.pdbx_strand_id
1 'polypeptide(L)'
;MKSEVNDLKYESINLEEICDTALNKWKSLPDSIKNDPCFMDFQRKFNENAANSEQNKQQSFKIIQYSKTIGLSLIWILITCYLLIKEEKVLKHELHTIGADSTYKLILPYESDKHTVRFWIEGYFGVGLDENTTNVCKDCLEFNFFGDYLEFVFSYDLDIENPTYSIILAAFVLIFLYGLIIWEVVHRTFASVLSSALAIACLAIVNDRPTMKEIINWIDFETIMLLFCMMIITGILTETGVFNYLAVFVYRHTKGNIWALIHSLCILTTVISAFLDNVTTTLLISPVTITLCETMELDPVPVLMMIVIHANIGGTTTPVGDPPNVIITSNPHVVQGGVSFMTFTKFMGMGVFLCVISTAFYIRVMYRNVEKLKKNCMVSQNDKLVHEWEEALKTLGSSDNEAVLKGIIQEKISQLTSSTMEPETFELKLKKMEQMYPIKDKPLLYKACAVLIFVISLFLIESVPEIQRLSLSWCALLGLLLLLIISNKDDMDIILSKVEWPTLLFFASMFIIMEIVDRLGLIKLIGDITKDLILSVPTAYQLSLAIIIILWVSGIVSAFIDSIPVTAMMVKVVVSIAQNKTLGLPLPPLIWALAFGPCLGGNGTLVGASANVICAGLAQQRGYQIRFIEFLKLGFPVMLVTLSVTTMYLVLLYL
;
A
#
# COMPACT_ATOMS: atom_id res chain seq x y z
N MET A 1 -1.64 11.13 52.95
CA MET A 1 -2.39 12.38 52.70
C MET A 1 -2.25 12.66 51.22
N LYS A 2 -3.28 12.37 50.43
CA LYS A 2 -4.40 13.26 50.06
C LYS A 2 -4.00 14.27 48.97
N SER A 3 -4.90 14.37 48.00
CA SER A 3 -5.12 15.39 46.95
C SER A 3 -4.33 15.27 45.63
N GLU A 4 -5.09 14.84 44.62
CA GLU A 4 -5.32 15.58 43.37
C GLU A 4 -4.16 15.68 42.37
N VAL A 5 -4.22 14.73 41.43
CA VAL A 5 -4.02 14.98 40.01
C VAL A 5 -5.13 15.92 39.52
N ASN A 6 -4.76 17.06 38.93
CA ASN A 6 -5.35 17.61 37.70
C ASN A 6 -4.68 18.93 37.35
N ASP A 7 -4.07 19.00 36.15
CA ASP A 7 -4.34 20.05 35.16
C ASP A 7 -3.26 20.06 34.09
N LEU A 8 -3.56 19.46 32.92
CA LEU A 8 -3.05 19.94 31.64
C LEU A 8 -4.16 19.81 30.58
N LYS A 9 -4.58 20.99 30.11
CA LYS A 9 -5.59 21.32 29.10
C LYS A 9 -5.20 20.90 27.69
N TYR A 10 -6.19 20.55 26.85
CA TYR A 10 -6.22 20.92 25.42
C TYR A 10 -7.65 21.24 24.96
N GLU A 11 -7.77 22.37 24.26
CA GLU A 11 -9.02 23.05 23.88
C GLU A 11 -9.61 22.61 22.52
N SER A 12 -10.92 22.80 22.45
CA SER A 12 -11.94 22.40 21.48
C SER A 12 -11.93 23.17 20.14
N ILE A 13 -12.80 22.73 19.23
CA ILE A 13 -13.03 23.24 17.86
C ILE A 13 -13.98 24.45 17.91
N ASN A 14 -13.83 25.41 16.98
CA ASN A 14 -14.58 26.67 16.96
C ASN A 14 -16.02 26.48 16.39
N LEU A 15 -17.03 26.88 17.16
CA LEU A 15 -18.46 26.61 16.98
C LEU A 15 -19.24 27.64 16.13
N GLU A 16 -18.63 28.78 15.75
CA GLU A 16 -19.35 29.93 15.15
C GLU A 16 -20.10 29.62 13.83
N GLU A 17 -19.57 28.77 12.96
CA GLU A 17 -20.17 28.51 11.62
C GLU A 17 -21.39 27.56 11.68
N ILE A 18 -21.41 26.69 12.70
CA ILE A 18 -22.56 25.85 13.03
C ILE A 18 -23.67 26.72 13.62
N CYS A 19 -23.31 27.77 14.37
CA CYS A 19 -24.26 28.72 14.96
C CYS A 19 -25.04 29.52 13.91
N ASP A 20 -24.42 30.01 12.84
CA ASP A 20 -25.12 30.82 11.82
C ASP A 20 -26.13 30.01 11.00
N THR A 21 -25.83 28.73 10.77
CA THR A 21 -26.73 27.79 10.09
C THR A 21 -27.93 27.45 10.97
N ALA A 22 -27.72 27.33 12.29
CA ALA A 22 -28.78 27.16 13.27
C ALA A 22 -29.62 28.45 13.44
N LEU A 23 -29.00 29.63 13.39
CA LEU A 23 -29.65 30.95 13.55
C LEU A 23 -30.62 31.28 12.41
N ASN A 24 -30.36 30.79 11.20
CA ASN A 24 -31.27 31.00 10.06
C ASN A 24 -32.47 30.05 10.10
N LYS A 25 -32.28 28.82 10.60
CA LYS A 25 -33.39 27.89 10.93
C LYS A 25 -34.21 28.35 12.14
N TRP A 26 -33.58 29.09 13.05
CA TRP A 26 -34.20 29.71 14.23
C TRP A 26 -35.19 30.82 13.87
N LYS A 27 -34.83 31.70 12.91
CA LYS A 27 -35.71 32.81 12.48
C LYS A 27 -37.02 32.33 11.84
N SER A 28 -37.04 31.12 11.28
CA SER A 28 -38.23 30.52 10.64
C SER A 28 -39.23 29.84 11.60
N LEU A 29 -38.99 29.83 12.91
CA LEU A 29 -39.92 29.24 13.88
C LEU A 29 -41.15 30.14 14.13
N PRO A 30 -42.37 29.58 14.28
CA PRO A 30 -43.59 30.31 14.60
C PRO A 30 -43.51 31.07 15.93
N ASP A 31 -44.13 32.26 16.00
CA ASP A 31 -44.06 33.16 17.16
C ASP A 31 -44.74 32.61 18.43
N SER A 32 -45.48 31.51 18.32
CA SER A 32 -46.02 30.76 19.47
C SER A 32 -44.94 30.06 20.29
N ILE A 33 -43.77 29.77 19.71
CA ILE A 33 -42.63 29.12 20.39
C ILE A 33 -41.65 30.17 20.95
N LYS A 34 -41.52 31.33 20.30
CA LYS A 34 -40.60 32.41 20.72
C LYS A 34 -41.04 33.12 22.00
N ASN A 35 -42.34 33.10 22.30
CA ASN A 35 -42.92 33.79 23.45
C ASN A 35 -43.15 32.86 24.66
N ASP A 36 -42.57 31.65 24.64
CA ASP A 36 -42.62 30.73 25.78
C ASP A 36 -41.68 31.25 26.91
N PRO A 37 -42.16 31.38 28.16
CA PRO A 37 -41.36 31.88 29.29
C PRO A 37 -40.10 31.04 29.59
N CYS A 38 -40.13 29.72 29.31
CA CYS A 38 -38.96 28.84 29.47
C CYS A 38 -37.90 29.08 28.40
N PHE A 39 -38.31 29.52 27.22
CA PHE A 39 -37.43 29.81 26.10
C PHE A 39 -36.65 31.12 26.30
N MET A 40 -37.28 32.11 26.93
CA MET A 40 -36.64 33.39 27.31
C MET A 40 -35.55 33.21 28.38
N ASP A 41 -35.71 32.25 29.31
CA ASP A 41 -34.69 31.97 30.33
C ASP A 41 -33.45 31.25 29.76
N PHE A 42 -33.64 30.42 28.73
CA PHE A 42 -32.56 29.79 27.98
C PHE A 42 -31.75 30.82 27.17
N GLN A 43 -32.44 31.76 26.51
CA GLN A 43 -31.81 32.85 25.74
C GLN A 43 -30.95 33.78 26.63
N ARG A 44 -31.38 34.02 27.88
CA ARG A 44 -30.63 34.81 28.86
C ARG A 44 -29.30 34.16 29.26
N LYS A 45 -29.32 32.86 29.57
CA LYS A 45 -28.13 32.08 29.98
C LYS A 45 -27.14 31.85 28.84
N PHE A 46 -27.62 31.80 27.60
CA PHE A 46 -26.77 31.67 26.41
C PHE A 46 -25.97 32.96 26.12
N ASN A 47 -26.61 34.13 26.26
CA ASN A 47 -25.96 35.43 26.05
C ASN A 47 -24.91 35.77 27.13
N GLU A 48 -25.06 35.26 28.36
CA GLU A 48 -24.08 35.44 29.44
C GLU A 48 -22.77 34.68 29.18
N ASN A 49 -22.82 33.54 28.50
CA ASN A 49 -21.64 32.73 28.18
C ASN A 49 -20.88 33.19 26.92
N ALA A 50 -21.56 33.88 26.00
CA ALA A 50 -20.94 34.39 24.77
C ALA A 50 -20.06 35.64 24.99
N ALA A 51 -20.23 36.37 26.11
CA ALA A 51 -19.54 37.62 26.38
C ALA A 51 -18.05 37.46 26.81
N ASN A 52 -17.57 36.24 27.06
CA ASN A 52 -16.28 36.02 27.74
C ASN A 52 -15.11 35.49 26.87
N SER A 53 -15.25 35.34 25.54
CA SER A 53 -14.22 34.68 24.72
C SER A 53 -13.63 35.52 23.57
N GLU A 54 -13.56 36.84 23.69
CA GLU A 54 -13.24 37.73 22.56
C GLU A 54 -11.76 38.15 22.42
N GLN A 55 -10.78 37.46 23.03
CA GLN A 55 -9.43 38.04 23.11
C GLN A 55 -8.20 37.26 22.62
N ASN A 56 -8.31 36.20 21.80
CA ASN A 56 -7.11 35.71 21.08
C ASN A 56 -7.43 34.99 19.76
N LYS A 57 -7.50 35.77 18.67
CA LYS A 57 -7.58 35.32 17.27
C LYS A 57 -6.19 35.45 16.61
N GLN A 58 -5.90 34.52 15.68
CA GLN A 58 -4.88 34.56 14.62
C GLN A 58 -3.42 34.14 14.96
N GLN A 59 -3.09 32.84 14.81
CA GLN A 59 -1.91 32.36 14.03
C GLN A 59 -1.69 30.83 13.93
N SER A 60 -2.52 29.95 14.51
CA SER A 60 -2.21 28.50 14.63
C SER A 60 -3.13 27.53 13.84
N PHE A 61 -3.84 27.99 12.81
CA PHE A 61 -5.02 27.28 12.26
C PHE A 61 -4.81 26.29 11.10
N LYS A 62 -3.59 26.02 10.58
CA LYS A 62 -3.42 25.13 9.41
C LYS A 62 -2.84 23.73 9.66
N ILE A 63 -2.33 23.42 10.86
CA ILE A 63 -1.72 22.11 11.17
C ILE A 63 -2.57 21.27 12.14
N ILE A 64 -3.49 21.90 12.88
CA ILE A 64 -4.31 21.24 13.91
C ILE A 64 -5.55 20.52 13.32
N GLN A 65 -5.97 20.85 12.10
CA GLN A 65 -7.19 20.33 11.49
C GLN A 65 -7.07 18.85 11.04
N TYR A 66 -5.89 18.36 10.66
CA TYR A 66 -5.68 16.93 10.34
C TYR A 66 -5.50 16.05 11.60
N SER A 67 -4.96 16.61 12.68
CA SER A 67 -4.78 15.92 13.96
C SER A 67 -6.11 15.72 14.71
N LYS A 68 -7.02 16.70 14.68
CA LYS A 68 -8.32 16.61 15.37
C LYS A 68 -9.31 15.65 14.71
N THR A 69 -9.33 15.53 13.39
CA THR A 69 -10.24 14.61 12.68
C THR A 69 -9.82 13.15 12.86
N ILE A 70 -8.51 12.88 12.80
CA ILE A 70 -7.92 11.56 13.06
C ILE A 70 -8.06 11.18 14.54
N GLY A 71 -7.88 12.14 15.45
CA GLY A 71 -8.12 11.98 16.88
C GLY A 71 -9.59 11.73 17.24
N LEU A 72 -10.54 12.44 16.62
CA LEU A 72 -11.98 12.22 16.80
C LEU A 72 -12.45 10.87 16.25
N SER A 73 -11.90 10.40 15.12
CA SER A 73 -12.19 9.06 14.59
C SER A 73 -11.58 7.94 15.44
N LEU A 74 -10.38 8.13 15.99
CA LEU A 74 -9.75 7.18 16.93
C LEU A 74 -10.48 7.15 18.28
N ILE A 75 -10.94 8.30 18.79
CA ILE A 75 -11.72 8.39 20.02
C ILE A 75 -13.12 7.78 19.83
N TRP A 76 -13.77 7.96 18.68
CA TRP A 76 -15.04 7.29 18.37
C TRP A 76 -14.86 5.77 18.26
N ILE A 77 -13.87 5.29 17.52
CA ILE A 77 -13.58 3.85 17.38
C ILE A 77 -13.16 3.24 18.73
N LEU A 78 -12.38 3.94 19.55
CA LEU A 78 -12.02 3.49 20.90
C LEU A 78 -13.21 3.51 21.87
N ILE A 79 -14.17 4.45 21.75
CA ILE A 79 -15.41 4.48 22.55
C ILE A 79 -16.36 3.38 22.11
N THR A 80 -16.51 3.13 20.81
CA THR A 80 -17.36 2.04 20.29
C THR A 80 -16.76 0.68 20.64
N CYS A 81 -15.44 0.50 20.51
CA CYS A 81 -14.73 -0.71 20.95
C CYS A 81 -14.74 -0.86 22.49
N TYR A 82 -14.64 0.22 23.28
CA TYR A 82 -14.72 0.19 24.75
C TYR A 82 -16.10 -0.19 25.26
N LEU A 83 -17.19 0.32 24.63
CA LEU A 83 -18.57 -0.07 24.94
C LEU A 83 -18.89 -1.52 24.51
N LEU A 84 -18.18 -2.04 23.50
CA LEU A 84 -18.36 -3.41 23.00
C LEU A 84 -17.50 -4.46 23.73
N ILE A 85 -16.35 -4.07 24.30
CA ILE A 85 -15.37 -4.98 24.91
C ILE A 85 -15.50 -5.02 26.44
N LYS A 86 -15.95 -3.94 27.10
CA LYS A 86 -15.92 -3.83 28.56
C LYS A 86 -17.22 -4.26 29.22
N GLU A 87 -17.36 -5.56 29.37
CA GLU A 87 -17.69 -6.23 30.63
C GLU A 87 -18.46 -5.42 31.70
N GLU A 88 -19.65 -5.91 32.01
CA GLU A 88 -19.84 -6.60 33.30
C GLU A 88 -19.45 -5.77 34.55
N LYS A 89 -20.11 -4.61 34.74
CA LYS A 89 -20.21 -3.96 36.07
C LYS A 89 -21.36 -2.96 36.11
N VAL A 90 -22.41 -3.38 36.84
CA VAL A 90 -23.52 -2.63 37.45
C VAL A 90 -23.58 -1.14 37.09
N LEU A 91 -24.53 -0.78 36.21
CA LEU A 91 -24.97 0.59 36.01
C LEU A 91 -25.35 1.21 37.37
N LYS A 92 -24.76 2.36 37.72
CA LYS A 92 -25.18 3.14 38.87
C LYS A 92 -26.63 3.62 38.66
N HIS A 93 -27.45 3.51 39.70
CA HIS A 93 -28.77 4.13 39.74
C HIS A 93 -28.66 5.64 39.60
N GLU A 94 -29.05 6.20 38.47
CA GLU A 94 -29.31 7.63 38.32
C GLU A 94 -30.82 7.84 38.16
N LEU A 95 -31.42 8.49 39.16
CA LEU A 95 -32.80 8.94 39.13
C LEU A 95 -32.84 10.28 38.39
N HIS A 96 -33.65 10.36 37.36
CA HIS A 96 -33.94 11.62 36.67
C HIS A 96 -35.40 11.99 36.91
N THR A 97 -35.63 13.26 37.24
CA THR A 97 -36.96 13.84 37.44
C THR A 97 -37.41 14.55 36.16
N ILE A 98 -38.55 14.11 35.62
CA ILE A 98 -39.28 14.87 34.60
C ILE A 98 -40.53 15.40 35.32
N GLY A 99 -40.48 16.65 35.78
CA GLY A 99 -41.60 17.30 36.45
C GLY A 99 -41.64 17.16 37.97
N ALA A 100 -42.57 17.89 38.60
CA ALA A 100 -42.62 18.09 40.05
C ALA A 100 -42.95 16.83 40.87
N ASP A 101 -43.63 15.84 40.29
CA ASP A 101 -44.16 14.65 41.01
C ASP A 101 -43.85 13.30 40.32
N SER A 102 -42.98 13.25 39.31
CA SER A 102 -42.67 12.02 38.56
C SER A 102 -41.18 11.69 38.55
N THR A 103 -40.80 10.70 39.37
CA THR A 103 -39.49 10.03 39.33
C THR A 103 -39.59 8.74 38.54
N TYR A 104 -38.77 8.61 37.50
CA TYR A 104 -38.56 7.34 36.83
C TYR A 104 -37.18 6.79 37.18
N LYS A 105 -37.12 5.47 37.29
CA LYS A 105 -35.91 4.70 37.52
C LYS A 105 -35.71 3.83 36.30
N LEU A 106 -34.67 4.12 35.52
CA LEU A 106 -34.26 3.22 34.45
C LEU A 106 -33.58 2.01 35.11
N ILE A 107 -34.24 0.86 35.10
CA ILE A 107 -33.64 -0.39 35.52
C ILE A 107 -33.32 -1.16 34.24
N LEU A 108 -32.04 -1.43 34.02
CA LEU A 108 -31.58 -2.30 32.94
C LEU A 108 -31.33 -3.70 33.52
N PRO A 109 -32.33 -4.60 33.61
CA PRO A 109 -32.04 -6.01 33.81
C PRO A 109 -31.57 -6.57 32.46
N TYR A 110 -30.31 -6.97 32.39
CA TYR A 110 -29.77 -7.67 31.24
C TYR A 110 -30.09 -9.16 31.38
N GLU A 111 -31.12 -9.62 30.67
CA GLU A 111 -31.34 -11.04 30.42
C GLU A 111 -31.12 -11.27 28.93
N SER A 112 -29.92 -11.75 28.60
CA SER A 112 -29.50 -12.01 27.22
C SER A 112 -29.96 -13.41 26.82
N ASP A 113 -31.13 -13.49 26.21
CA ASP A 113 -31.40 -14.52 25.22
C ASP A 113 -31.16 -13.95 23.81
N LYS A 114 -30.55 -14.78 22.95
CA LYS A 114 -29.75 -14.44 21.76
C LYS A 114 -30.38 -13.53 20.69
N HIS A 115 -31.64 -13.11 20.81
CA HIS A 115 -32.36 -12.37 19.77
C HIS A 115 -33.22 -11.19 20.28
N THR A 116 -33.18 -10.86 21.57
CA THR A 116 -34.04 -9.80 22.14
C THR A 116 -33.33 -9.00 23.21
N VAL A 117 -33.34 -7.66 23.10
CA VAL A 117 -32.90 -6.76 24.17
C VAL A 117 -34.14 -6.16 24.83
N ARG A 118 -34.38 -6.53 26.10
CA ARG A 118 -35.51 -6.01 26.89
C ARG A 118 -35.08 -4.86 27.78
N PHE A 119 -35.81 -3.76 27.72
CA PHE A 119 -35.64 -2.58 28.57
C PHE A 119 -36.88 -2.40 29.45
N TRP A 120 -36.67 -2.06 30.72
CA TRP A 120 -37.76 -1.85 31.68
C TRP A 120 -37.66 -0.42 32.20
N ILE A 121 -38.73 0.35 32.04
CA ILE A 121 -38.84 1.68 32.64
C ILE A 121 -39.76 1.57 33.84
N GLU A 122 -39.20 1.78 35.03
CA GLU A 122 -39.93 1.86 36.29
C GLU A 122 -40.36 3.32 36.52
N GLY A 123 -41.66 3.60 36.57
CA GLY A 123 -42.13 4.97 36.79
C GLY A 123 -43.57 5.02 37.32
N TYR A 124 -43.82 5.91 38.28
CA TYR A 124 -45.18 6.15 38.77
C TYR A 124 -45.91 7.03 37.74
N PHE A 125 -46.61 6.40 36.79
CA PHE A 125 -47.43 7.11 35.81
C PHE A 125 -48.81 7.34 36.41
N GLY A 126 -49.06 8.54 36.92
CA GLY A 126 -50.31 8.90 37.57
C GLY A 126 -51.55 8.57 36.72
N VAL A 127 -52.36 7.65 37.25
CA VAL A 127 -53.77 7.34 36.97
C VAL A 127 -54.19 7.24 35.49
N GLY A 128 -54.45 6.00 35.06
CA GLY A 128 -55.47 5.66 34.07
C GLY A 128 -55.03 5.67 32.61
N LEU A 129 -54.44 4.57 32.14
CA LEU A 129 -54.32 4.29 30.71
C LEU A 129 -55.07 2.98 30.42
N ASP A 130 -56.22 3.12 29.75
CA ASP A 130 -57.10 2.02 29.34
C ASP A 130 -56.38 1.02 28.40
N GLU A 131 -56.77 -0.26 28.48
CA GLU A 131 -56.21 -1.44 27.80
C GLU A 131 -56.22 -1.44 26.26
N ASN A 132 -56.51 -0.32 25.58
CA ASN A 132 -56.74 -0.28 24.13
C ASN A 132 -55.69 0.45 23.27
N THR A 133 -54.50 0.76 23.81
CA THR A 133 -53.40 1.41 23.06
C THR A 133 -52.30 0.45 22.57
N THR A 134 -52.56 -0.86 22.49
CA THR A 134 -51.60 -1.89 22.07
C THR A 134 -51.64 -2.19 20.57
N ASN A 135 -51.56 -1.16 19.71
CA ASN A 135 -51.31 -1.38 18.28
C ASN A 135 -50.56 -0.20 17.64
N VAL A 136 -49.24 -0.15 17.83
CA VAL A 136 -48.35 0.62 16.96
C VAL A 136 -47.10 -0.21 16.65
N CYS A 137 -46.96 -0.55 15.36
CA CYS A 137 -45.80 -1.18 14.70
C CYS A 137 -45.46 -2.64 15.07
N LYS A 138 -46.21 -3.58 14.50
CA LYS A 138 -45.67 -4.88 14.10
C LYS A 138 -44.51 -4.64 13.14
N ASP A 139 -43.29 -4.74 13.65
CA ASP A 139 -42.17 -5.47 13.02
C ASP A 139 -40.84 -5.25 13.77
N CYS A 140 -40.71 -4.31 14.74
CA CYS A 140 -39.51 -4.19 15.59
C CYS A 140 -39.73 -3.71 17.04
N LEU A 141 -40.94 -3.29 17.43
CA LEU A 141 -41.21 -2.74 18.77
C LEU A 141 -42.52 -3.27 19.35
N GLU A 142 -42.44 -3.94 20.50
CA GLU A 142 -43.60 -4.29 21.33
C GLU A 142 -43.61 -3.44 22.60
N PHE A 143 -44.80 -2.94 22.93
CA PHE A 143 -45.07 -2.18 24.14
C PHE A 143 -46.02 -2.99 25.03
N ASN A 144 -45.52 -3.46 26.16
CA ASN A 144 -46.34 -4.17 27.15
C ASN A 144 -46.47 -3.32 28.41
N PHE A 145 -47.72 -3.08 28.81
CA PHE A 145 -48.06 -2.35 30.03
C PHE A 145 -48.39 -3.35 31.13
N PHE A 146 -47.65 -3.32 32.23
CA PHE A 146 -47.89 -4.13 33.42
C PHE A 146 -48.03 -3.24 34.65
N GLY A 147 -49.24 -2.76 34.95
CA GLY A 147 -49.48 -1.90 36.12
C GLY A 147 -48.65 -0.61 36.07
N ASP A 148 -47.76 -0.41 37.05
CA ASP A 148 -46.87 0.76 37.18
C ASP A 148 -45.57 0.66 36.35
N TYR A 149 -45.48 -0.30 35.44
CA TYR A 149 -44.27 -0.56 34.64
C TYR A 149 -44.55 -0.49 33.14
N LEU A 150 -43.66 0.17 32.41
CA LEU A 150 -43.64 0.23 30.95
C LEU A 150 -42.49 -0.64 30.44
N GLU A 151 -42.80 -1.78 29.82
CA GLU A 151 -41.82 -2.67 29.19
C GLU A 151 -41.64 -2.28 27.73
N PHE A 152 -40.39 -1.99 27.34
CA PHE A 152 -39.99 -1.75 25.96
C PHE A 152 -39.20 -2.96 25.46
N VAL A 153 -39.72 -3.65 24.46
CA VAL A 153 -39.03 -4.76 23.82
C VAL A 153 -38.57 -4.31 22.44
N PHE A 154 -37.25 -4.18 22.27
CA PHE A 154 -36.63 -3.95 20.97
C PHE A 154 -36.02 -5.26 20.48
N SER A 155 -36.66 -5.85 19.47
CA SER A 155 -36.22 -7.08 18.83
C SER A 155 -35.59 -6.71 17.50
N TYR A 156 -34.28 -6.93 17.38
CA TYR A 156 -33.55 -6.71 16.13
C TYR A 156 -32.97 -8.03 15.66
N ASP A 157 -33.61 -8.62 14.66
CA ASP A 157 -33.11 -9.81 13.98
C ASP A 157 -32.13 -9.34 12.90
N LEU A 158 -30.89 -9.11 13.31
CA LEU A 158 -29.79 -9.09 12.37
C LEU A 158 -29.56 -10.56 11.99
N ASP A 159 -29.95 -10.93 10.78
CA ASP A 159 -29.78 -12.28 10.23
C ASP A 159 -28.27 -12.48 9.89
N ILE A 160 -27.42 -12.49 10.92
CA ILE A 160 -25.94 -12.53 10.86
C ILE A 160 -25.45 -13.88 10.28
N GLU A 161 -26.31 -14.88 10.20
CA GLU A 161 -26.00 -16.18 9.59
C GLU A 161 -26.06 -16.16 8.06
N ASN A 162 -26.58 -15.10 7.42
CA ASN A 162 -26.64 -15.06 5.96
C ASN A 162 -25.23 -14.81 5.38
N PRO A 163 -24.64 -15.78 4.65
CA PRO A 163 -23.27 -15.72 4.15
C PRO A 163 -23.04 -14.52 3.22
N THR A 164 -24.11 -13.98 2.64
CA THR A 164 -24.07 -12.82 1.75
C THR A 164 -23.59 -11.56 2.47
N TYR A 165 -23.99 -11.33 3.73
CA TYR A 165 -23.57 -10.14 4.47
C TYR A 165 -22.09 -10.17 4.83
N SER A 166 -21.57 -11.34 5.25
CA SER A 166 -20.15 -11.54 5.53
C SER A 166 -19.28 -11.26 4.31
N ILE A 167 -19.70 -11.74 3.14
CA ILE A 167 -19.02 -11.48 1.86
C ILE A 167 -19.03 -9.98 1.53
N ILE A 168 -20.15 -9.28 1.74
CA ILE A 168 -20.24 -7.83 1.50
C ILE A 168 -19.31 -7.07 2.44
N LEU A 169 -19.22 -7.45 3.71
CA LEU A 169 -18.29 -6.85 4.67
C LEU A 169 -16.82 -7.06 4.24
N ALA A 170 -16.47 -8.26 3.77
CA ALA A 170 -15.13 -8.53 3.26
C ALA A 170 -14.80 -7.67 2.03
N ALA A 171 -15.74 -7.57 1.09
CA ALA A 171 -15.59 -6.71 -0.09
C ALA A 171 -15.44 -5.23 0.31
N PHE A 172 -16.22 -4.77 1.30
CA PHE A 172 -16.13 -3.42 1.83
C PHE A 172 -14.75 -3.11 2.43
N VAL A 173 -14.19 -4.01 3.25
CA VAL A 173 -12.84 -3.86 3.81
C VAL A 173 -11.78 -3.72 2.71
N LEU A 174 -11.85 -4.54 1.67
CA LEU A 174 -10.91 -4.48 0.55
C LEU A 174 -11.08 -3.21 -0.29
N ILE A 175 -12.31 -2.82 -0.61
CA ILE A 175 -12.60 -1.57 -1.32
C ILE A 175 -12.10 -0.37 -0.52
N PHE A 176 -12.29 -0.37 0.80
CA PHE A 176 -11.79 0.67 1.69
C PHE A 176 -10.26 0.75 1.66
N LEU A 177 -9.57 -0.37 1.83
CA LEU A 177 -8.11 -0.46 1.74
C LEU A 177 -7.60 0.10 0.40
N TYR A 178 -8.14 -0.39 -0.71
CA TYR A 178 -7.67 0.01 -2.04
C TYR A 178 -8.07 1.44 -2.37
N GLY A 179 -9.23 1.92 -1.90
CA GLY A 179 -9.59 3.32 -2.02
C GLY A 179 -8.57 4.24 -1.35
N LEU A 180 -8.12 3.91 -0.13
CA LEU A 180 -7.09 4.69 0.55
C LEU A 180 -5.73 4.67 -0.17
N ILE A 181 -5.36 3.53 -0.76
CA ILE A 181 -4.08 3.37 -1.48
C ILE A 181 -4.13 4.07 -2.84
N ILE A 182 -5.15 3.84 -3.66
CA ILE A 182 -5.25 4.35 -5.04
C ILE A 182 -5.35 5.88 -5.07
N TRP A 183 -6.14 6.47 -4.16
CA TRP A 183 -6.24 7.92 -4.03
C TRP A 183 -5.11 8.54 -3.21
N GLU A 184 -4.15 7.74 -2.74
CA GLU A 184 -3.01 8.17 -1.92
C GLU A 184 -3.41 9.08 -0.75
N VAL A 185 -4.60 8.86 -0.16
CA VAL A 185 -5.13 9.70 0.93
C VAL A 185 -4.22 9.63 2.15
N VAL A 186 -3.63 8.45 2.37
CA VAL A 186 -2.67 8.16 3.43
C VAL A 186 -1.56 7.24 2.90
N HIS A 187 -0.42 7.21 3.57
CA HIS A 187 0.65 6.28 3.24
C HIS A 187 0.17 4.82 3.29
N ARG A 188 0.62 3.97 2.35
CA ARG A 188 0.17 2.57 2.18
C ARG A 188 0.16 1.76 3.48
N THR A 189 1.18 1.90 4.32
CA THR A 189 1.27 1.21 5.62
C THR A 189 0.20 1.68 6.59
N PHE A 190 -0.13 2.97 6.60
CA PHE A 190 -1.19 3.48 7.46
C PHE A 190 -2.56 3.03 6.95
N ALA A 191 -2.77 3.03 5.63
CA ALA A 191 -3.97 2.47 5.01
C ALA A 191 -4.18 0.99 5.40
N SER A 192 -3.12 0.17 5.37
CA SER A 192 -3.21 -1.24 5.75
C SER A 192 -3.51 -1.44 7.23
N VAL A 193 -2.89 -0.66 8.12
CA VAL A 193 -3.15 -0.76 9.58
C VAL A 193 -4.57 -0.31 9.92
N LEU A 194 -5.06 0.76 9.29
CA LEU A 194 -6.44 1.21 9.49
C LEU A 194 -7.44 0.19 8.95
N SER A 195 -7.15 -0.39 7.80
CA SER A 195 -8.00 -1.42 7.18
C SER A 195 -7.99 -2.73 7.95
N SER A 196 -6.88 -3.11 8.60
CA SER A 196 -6.82 -4.32 9.44
C SER A 196 -7.63 -4.13 10.73
N ALA A 197 -7.59 -2.93 11.34
CA ALA A 197 -8.46 -2.58 12.44
C ALA A 197 -9.94 -2.61 12.04
N LEU A 198 -10.28 -2.07 10.86
CA LEU A 198 -11.63 -2.15 10.30
C LEU A 198 -12.05 -3.60 10.03
N ALA A 199 -11.15 -4.42 9.49
CA ALA A 199 -11.41 -5.83 9.22
C ALA A 199 -11.75 -6.59 10.52
N ILE A 200 -11.00 -6.37 11.59
CA ILE A 200 -11.27 -6.98 12.90
C ILE A 200 -12.64 -6.53 13.42
N ALA A 201 -12.99 -5.25 13.25
CA ALA A 201 -14.32 -4.75 13.60
C ALA A 201 -15.43 -5.42 12.77
N CYS A 202 -15.24 -5.59 11.46
CA CYS A 202 -16.18 -6.30 10.59
C CYS A 202 -16.35 -7.77 11.00
N LEU A 203 -15.27 -8.46 11.38
CA LEU A 203 -15.35 -9.83 11.86
C LEU A 203 -16.12 -9.92 13.18
N ALA A 204 -15.91 -8.96 14.09
CA ALA A 204 -16.63 -8.87 15.35
C ALA A 204 -18.14 -8.62 15.17
N ILE A 205 -18.57 -7.93 14.11
CA ILE A 205 -19.99 -7.77 13.74
C ILE A 205 -20.62 -9.11 13.40
N VAL A 206 -19.86 -10.04 12.80
CA VAL A 206 -20.32 -11.41 12.45
C VAL A 206 -20.23 -12.36 13.65
N ASN A 207 -20.06 -11.83 14.87
CA ASN A 207 -19.88 -12.59 16.11
C ASN A 207 -18.65 -13.51 16.15
N ASP A 208 -17.70 -13.38 15.21
CA ASP A 208 -16.39 -14.01 15.31
C ASP A 208 -15.42 -13.01 15.96
N ARG A 209 -15.05 -13.29 17.23
CA ARG A 209 -14.19 -12.42 18.05
C ARG A 209 -12.88 -13.15 18.33
N PRO A 210 -11.89 -13.05 17.42
CA PRO A 210 -10.63 -13.76 17.57
C PRO A 210 -9.86 -13.23 18.78
N THR A 211 -9.15 -14.13 19.47
CA THR A 211 -8.26 -13.72 20.58
C THR A 211 -7.00 -13.03 20.05
N MET A 212 -6.33 -12.22 20.88
CA MET A 212 -5.05 -11.60 20.46
C MET A 212 -4.00 -12.63 20.03
N LYS A 213 -3.98 -13.81 20.67
CA LYS A 213 -3.09 -14.90 20.29
C LYS A 213 -3.39 -15.44 18.89
N GLU A 214 -4.68 -15.54 18.57
CA GLU A 214 -5.13 -15.98 17.26
C GLU A 214 -4.77 -14.97 16.17
N ILE A 215 -4.98 -13.67 16.42
CA ILE A 215 -4.58 -12.61 15.49
C ILE A 215 -3.07 -12.64 15.23
N ILE A 216 -2.25 -12.81 16.28
CA ILE A 216 -0.79 -12.92 16.14
C ILE A 216 -0.41 -14.14 15.30
N ASN A 217 -1.12 -15.27 15.46
CA ASN A 217 -0.86 -16.48 14.67
C ASN A 217 -1.21 -16.34 13.18
N TRP A 218 -2.03 -15.36 12.80
CA TRP A 218 -2.32 -15.07 11.39
C TRP A 218 -1.16 -14.38 10.68
N ILE A 219 -0.28 -13.72 11.44
CA ILE A 219 0.90 -13.07 10.89
C ILE A 219 1.94 -14.14 10.56
N ASP A 220 2.33 -14.22 9.28
CA ASP A 220 3.41 -15.09 8.85
C ASP A 220 4.77 -14.48 9.21
N PHE A 221 5.29 -14.88 10.37
CA PHE A 221 6.60 -14.47 10.86
C PHE A 221 7.76 -15.02 10.03
N GLU A 222 7.59 -16.14 9.30
CA GLU A 222 8.67 -16.63 8.43
C GLU A 222 8.90 -15.69 7.27
N THR A 223 7.82 -15.21 6.63
CA THR A 223 7.89 -14.20 5.57
C THR A 223 8.53 -12.91 6.07
N ILE A 224 8.05 -12.37 7.21
CA ILE A 224 8.56 -11.10 7.76
C ILE A 224 10.04 -11.24 8.15
N MET A 225 10.43 -12.36 8.76
CA MET A 225 11.82 -12.62 9.13
C MET A 225 12.73 -12.72 7.91
N LEU A 226 12.29 -13.41 6.85
CA LEU A 226 13.04 -13.52 5.60
C LEU A 226 13.26 -12.14 4.96
N LEU A 227 12.19 -11.33 4.83
CA LEU A 227 12.26 -9.98 4.29
C LEU A 227 13.19 -9.09 5.13
N PHE A 228 13.05 -9.11 6.45
CA PHE A 228 13.91 -8.35 7.36
C PHE A 228 15.39 -8.71 7.21
N CYS A 229 15.73 -10.00 7.17
CA CYS A 229 17.11 -10.45 7.02
C CYS A 229 17.70 -10.02 5.67
N MET A 230 16.92 -10.17 4.59
CA MET A 230 17.37 -9.81 3.25
C MET A 230 17.50 -8.29 3.07
N MET A 231 16.60 -7.48 3.63
CA MET A 231 16.73 -6.02 3.64
C MET A 231 18.02 -5.56 4.34
N ILE A 232 18.41 -6.21 5.44
CA ILE A 232 19.66 -5.86 6.13
C ILE A 232 20.90 -6.29 5.31
N ILE A 233 20.93 -7.53 4.82
CA ILE A 233 22.07 -8.05 4.02
C ILE A 233 22.29 -7.16 2.79
N THR A 234 21.22 -6.82 2.09
CA THR A 234 21.25 -5.96 0.88
C THR A 234 21.55 -4.49 1.20
N GLY A 235 21.06 -3.98 2.34
CA GLY A 235 21.42 -2.66 2.85
C GLY A 235 22.91 -2.53 3.16
N ILE A 236 23.52 -3.56 3.76
CA ILE A 236 24.99 -3.61 3.99
C ILE A 236 25.75 -3.66 2.67
N LEU A 237 25.29 -4.47 1.72
CA LEU A 237 25.90 -4.58 0.39
C LEU A 237 25.84 -3.24 -0.36
N THR A 238 24.75 -2.49 -0.22
CA THR A 238 24.58 -1.16 -0.81
C THR A 238 25.65 -0.16 -0.34
N GLU A 239 25.97 -0.16 0.95
CA GLU A 239 26.96 0.77 1.52
C GLU A 239 28.38 0.57 0.97
N THR A 240 28.69 -0.61 0.41
CA THR A 240 29.99 -0.88 -0.22
C THR A 240 30.22 -0.05 -1.49
N GLY A 241 29.15 0.46 -2.12
CA GLY A 241 29.20 1.18 -3.39
C GLY A 241 29.28 0.26 -4.63
N VAL A 242 29.06 -1.05 -4.48
CA VAL A 242 29.17 -2.02 -5.59
C VAL A 242 28.25 -1.68 -6.76
N PHE A 243 27.03 -1.23 -6.51
CA PHE A 243 26.06 -0.94 -7.55
C PHE A 243 26.44 0.28 -8.39
N ASN A 244 26.98 1.32 -7.75
CA ASN A 244 27.51 2.49 -8.46
C ASN A 244 28.69 2.09 -9.36
N TYR A 245 29.59 1.26 -8.84
CA TYR A 245 30.72 0.74 -9.62
C TYR A 245 30.25 -0.11 -10.82
N LEU A 246 29.27 -1.00 -10.63
CA LEU A 246 28.73 -1.84 -11.70
C LEU A 246 28.12 -1.02 -12.83
N ALA A 247 27.45 0.08 -12.53
CA ALA A 247 26.91 0.97 -13.55
C ALA A 247 28.01 1.68 -14.36
N VAL A 248 29.11 2.13 -13.71
CA VAL A 248 30.28 2.68 -14.41
C VAL A 248 30.97 1.60 -15.26
N PHE A 249 31.05 0.37 -14.77
CA PHE A 249 31.55 -0.77 -15.54
C PHE A 249 30.72 -1.00 -16.81
N VAL A 250 29.39 -0.91 -16.74
CA VAL A 250 28.51 -0.98 -17.90
C VAL A 250 28.78 0.17 -18.89
N TYR A 251 28.96 1.40 -18.40
CA TYR A 251 29.32 2.54 -19.26
C TYR A 251 30.66 2.33 -19.99
N ARG A 252 31.67 1.83 -19.28
CA ARG A 252 32.98 1.49 -19.86
C ARG A 252 32.87 0.43 -20.95
N HIS A 253 32.09 -0.62 -20.73
CA HIS A 253 31.96 -1.73 -21.67
C HIS A 253 31.18 -1.35 -22.93
N THR A 254 30.24 -0.42 -22.80
CA THR A 254 29.33 -0.02 -23.89
C THR A 254 29.92 1.04 -24.83
N LYS A 255 31.09 1.62 -24.47
CA LYS A 255 31.87 2.57 -25.29
C LYS A 255 31.03 3.75 -25.82
N GLY A 256 30.01 4.16 -25.07
CA GLY A 256 29.11 5.25 -25.45
C GLY A 256 28.02 4.88 -26.48
N ASN A 257 27.85 3.60 -26.85
CA ASN A 257 26.71 3.20 -27.68
C ASN A 257 25.43 3.16 -26.83
N ILE A 258 24.46 4.02 -27.18
CA ILE A 258 23.18 4.20 -26.48
C ILE A 258 22.43 2.88 -26.29
N TRP A 259 22.32 2.05 -27.33
CA TRP A 259 21.54 0.80 -27.24
C TRP A 259 22.25 -0.27 -26.44
N ALA A 260 23.57 -0.36 -26.57
CA ALA A 260 24.37 -1.26 -25.74
C ALA A 260 24.23 -0.85 -24.27
N LEU A 261 24.29 0.45 -23.96
CA LEU A 261 24.09 0.97 -22.61
C LEU A 261 22.73 0.58 -22.06
N ILE A 262 21.64 0.93 -22.74
CA ILE A 262 20.27 0.70 -22.25
C ILE A 262 20.04 -0.80 -21.99
N HIS A 263 20.42 -1.68 -22.92
CA HIS A 263 20.25 -3.12 -22.73
C HIS A 263 21.14 -3.67 -21.62
N SER A 264 22.39 -3.23 -21.51
CA SER A 264 23.28 -3.65 -20.42
C SER A 264 22.77 -3.18 -19.05
N LEU A 265 22.22 -1.97 -18.94
CA LEU A 265 21.58 -1.48 -17.71
C LEU A 265 20.32 -2.30 -17.38
N CYS A 266 19.47 -2.61 -18.36
CA CYS A 266 18.28 -3.43 -18.17
C CYS A 266 18.61 -4.85 -17.71
N ILE A 267 19.61 -5.50 -18.34
CA ILE A 267 20.08 -6.83 -17.95
C ILE A 267 20.69 -6.79 -16.55
N LEU A 268 21.54 -5.79 -16.26
CA LEU A 268 22.12 -5.60 -14.94
C LEU A 268 21.03 -5.45 -13.88
N THR A 269 20.01 -4.64 -14.15
CA THR A 269 18.86 -4.42 -13.25
C THR A 269 18.07 -5.70 -13.02
N THR A 270 17.82 -6.47 -14.09
CA THR A 270 17.13 -7.77 -13.99
C THR A 270 17.89 -8.73 -13.07
N VAL A 271 19.22 -8.81 -13.23
CA VAL A 271 20.08 -9.69 -12.43
C VAL A 271 20.16 -9.22 -10.98
N ILE A 272 20.29 -7.92 -10.73
CA ILE A 272 20.32 -7.38 -9.37
C ILE A 272 18.97 -7.63 -8.68
N SER A 273 17.87 -7.32 -9.36
CA SER A 273 16.52 -7.50 -8.81
C SER A 273 16.15 -8.97 -8.62
N ALA A 274 16.85 -9.92 -9.24
CA ALA A 274 16.66 -11.33 -8.93
C ALA A 274 17.09 -11.69 -7.50
N PHE A 275 17.91 -10.87 -6.84
CA PHE A 275 18.42 -11.13 -5.48
C PHE A 275 18.11 -10.01 -4.47
N LEU A 276 17.75 -8.83 -4.97
CA LEU A 276 17.32 -7.67 -4.20
C LEU A 276 15.85 -7.43 -4.50
N ASP A 277 15.12 -6.87 -3.54
CA ASP A 277 13.77 -6.41 -3.83
C ASP A 277 13.80 -5.30 -4.90
N ASN A 278 12.72 -5.26 -5.68
CA ASN A 278 12.53 -4.33 -6.79
C ASN A 278 12.60 -2.85 -6.36
N VAL A 279 12.14 -2.51 -5.16
CA VAL A 279 12.18 -1.15 -4.60
C VAL A 279 13.63 -0.73 -4.34
N THR A 280 14.39 -1.52 -3.61
CA THR A 280 15.81 -1.29 -3.34
C THR A 280 16.60 -1.22 -4.64
N THR A 281 16.37 -2.14 -5.58
CA THR A 281 17.04 -2.11 -6.88
C THR A 281 16.78 -0.79 -7.62
N THR A 282 15.55 -0.30 -7.58
CA THR A 282 15.15 0.95 -8.22
C THR A 282 15.77 2.17 -7.52
N LEU A 283 15.79 2.21 -6.18
CA LEU A 283 16.43 3.27 -5.40
C LEU A 283 17.93 3.40 -5.72
N LEU A 284 18.59 2.29 -6.04
CA LEU A 284 20.02 2.24 -6.30
C LEU A 284 20.37 2.54 -7.75
N ILE A 285 19.66 1.92 -8.70
CA ILE A 285 19.99 2.04 -10.12
C ILE A 285 19.45 3.33 -10.73
N SER A 286 18.32 3.87 -10.25
CA SER A 286 17.73 5.08 -10.85
C SER A 286 18.64 6.32 -10.76
N PRO A 287 19.22 6.69 -9.60
CA PRO A 287 20.09 7.86 -9.52
C PRO A 287 21.31 7.73 -10.42
N VAL A 288 21.89 6.54 -10.52
CA VAL A 288 23.06 6.30 -11.36
C VAL A 288 22.69 6.34 -12.84
N THR A 289 21.52 5.82 -13.19
CA THR A 289 20.97 5.89 -14.55
C THR A 289 20.74 7.33 -14.98
N ILE A 290 20.20 8.18 -14.10
CA ILE A 290 20.00 9.60 -14.37
C ILE A 290 21.34 10.26 -14.71
N THR A 291 22.36 10.07 -13.87
CA THR A 291 23.70 10.62 -14.13
C THR A 291 24.31 10.11 -15.44
N LEU A 292 24.11 8.82 -15.77
CA LEU A 292 24.56 8.23 -17.03
C LEU A 292 23.83 8.83 -18.23
N CYS A 293 22.52 9.02 -18.13
CA CYS A 293 21.71 9.63 -19.18
C CYS A 293 22.12 11.10 -19.39
N GLU A 294 22.32 11.87 -18.32
CA GLU A 294 22.82 13.25 -18.40
C GLU A 294 24.19 13.33 -19.07
N THR A 295 25.09 12.39 -18.73
CA THR A 295 26.43 12.30 -19.33
C THR A 295 26.36 11.95 -20.82
N MET A 296 25.36 11.19 -21.24
CA MET A 296 25.13 10.76 -22.62
C MET A 296 24.16 11.64 -23.41
N GLU A 297 23.68 12.74 -22.83
CA GLU A 297 22.67 13.63 -23.41
C GLU A 297 21.40 12.88 -23.83
N LEU A 298 20.97 11.94 -22.98
CA LEU A 298 19.74 11.17 -23.12
C LEU A 298 18.71 11.67 -22.10
N ASP A 299 17.44 11.66 -22.51
CA ASP A 299 16.32 11.82 -21.59
C ASP A 299 16.27 10.64 -20.63
N PRO A 300 16.41 10.85 -19.31
CA PRO A 300 16.35 9.76 -18.34
C PRO A 300 14.97 9.11 -18.27
N VAL A 301 13.88 9.82 -18.60
CA VAL A 301 12.50 9.33 -18.37
C VAL A 301 12.24 8.00 -19.09
N PRO A 302 12.46 7.85 -20.42
CA PRO A 302 12.32 6.57 -21.10
C PRO A 302 13.21 5.46 -20.53
N VAL A 303 14.46 5.77 -20.19
CA VAL A 303 15.44 4.78 -19.72
C VAL A 303 15.07 4.28 -18.32
N LEU A 304 14.64 5.19 -17.44
CA LEU A 304 14.16 4.85 -16.10
C LEU A 304 12.93 3.95 -16.16
N MET A 305 11.96 4.25 -17.02
CA MET A 305 10.79 3.38 -17.19
C MET A 305 11.20 1.97 -17.67
N MET A 306 12.18 1.86 -18.57
CA MET A 306 12.69 0.55 -19.03
C MET A 306 13.37 -0.23 -17.90
N ILE A 307 14.17 0.45 -17.08
CA ILE A 307 14.88 -0.16 -15.95
C ILE A 307 13.90 -0.64 -14.90
N VAL A 308 12.91 0.16 -14.53
CA VAL A 308 11.87 -0.22 -13.57
C VAL A 308 11.10 -1.45 -14.05
N ILE A 309 10.71 -1.48 -15.32
CA ILE A 309 10.05 -2.65 -15.91
C ILE A 309 10.93 -3.91 -15.79
N HIS A 310 12.23 -3.76 -16.06
CA HIS A 310 13.18 -4.87 -15.91
C HIS A 310 13.47 -5.24 -14.45
N ALA A 311 13.36 -4.30 -13.51
CA ALA A 311 13.44 -4.59 -12.08
C ALA A 311 12.29 -5.51 -11.67
N ASN A 312 11.04 -5.17 -12.03
CA ASN A 312 9.87 -6.01 -11.72
C ASN A 312 9.94 -7.39 -12.40
N ILE A 313 10.36 -7.44 -13.67
CA ILE A 313 10.60 -8.72 -14.38
C ILE A 313 11.71 -9.53 -13.70
N GLY A 314 12.80 -8.88 -13.28
CA GLY A 314 13.92 -9.51 -12.58
C GLY A 314 13.54 -10.07 -11.21
N GLY A 315 12.77 -9.31 -10.43
CA GLY A 315 12.23 -9.72 -9.12
C GLY A 315 11.40 -10.99 -9.18
N THR A 316 10.79 -11.27 -10.33
CA THR A 316 10.01 -12.50 -10.60
C THR A 316 10.88 -13.77 -10.65
N THR A 317 12.21 -13.65 -10.80
CA THR A 317 13.11 -14.78 -11.05
C THR A 317 13.26 -15.72 -9.85
N THR A 318 13.40 -15.17 -8.65
CA THR A 318 13.66 -15.94 -7.43
C THR A 318 12.60 -15.66 -6.37
N PRO A 319 12.46 -16.56 -5.37
CA PRO A 319 11.58 -16.33 -4.23
C PRO A 319 11.85 -15.03 -3.46
N VAL A 320 13.08 -14.51 -3.51
CA VAL A 320 13.52 -13.39 -2.67
C VAL A 320 13.53 -12.05 -3.43
N GLY A 321 13.50 -12.08 -4.77
CA GLY A 321 13.60 -10.88 -5.61
C GLY A 321 12.39 -9.94 -5.54
N ASP A 322 11.23 -10.43 -5.08
CA ASP A 322 10.03 -9.59 -4.90
C ASP A 322 9.20 -10.14 -3.73
N PRO A 323 8.63 -9.29 -2.84
CA PRO A 323 7.83 -9.80 -1.72
C PRO A 323 6.60 -10.66 -2.07
N PRO A 324 5.89 -10.45 -3.19
CA PRO A 324 4.90 -11.41 -3.71
C PRO A 324 5.42 -12.86 -3.76
N ASN A 325 6.65 -13.06 -4.25
CA ASN A 325 7.23 -14.40 -4.37
C ASN A 325 7.58 -14.99 -3.00
N VAL A 326 7.99 -14.14 -2.06
CA VAL A 326 8.18 -14.56 -0.67
C VAL A 326 6.87 -15.09 -0.09
N ILE A 327 5.76 -14.35 -0.23
CA ILE A 327 4.43 -14.76 0.26
C ILE A 327 3.99 -16.09 -0.35
N ILE A 328 4.26 -16.31 -1.63
CA ILE A 328 3.92 -17.55 -2.33
C ILE A 328 4.73 -18.73 -1.76
N THR A 329 6.03 -18.54 -1.59
CA THR A 329 6.97 -19.62 -1.24
C THR A 329 7.08 -19.90 0.26
N SER A 330 6.61 -19.00 1.11
CA SER A 330 6.45 -19.24 2.55
C SER A 330 5.16 -19.99 2.89
N ASN A 331 4.18 -20.03 1.98
CA ASN A 331 2.91 -20.67 2.25
C ASN A 331 3.09 -22.19 2.47
N PRO A 332 2.66 -22.75 3.62
CA PRO A 332 2.87 -24.16 3.93
C PRO A 332 2.31 -25.14 2.90
N HIS A 333 1.15 -24.82 2.30
CA HIS A 333 0.53 -25.67 1.29
C HIS A 333 1.32 -25.67 -0.03
N VAL A 334 1.94 -24.54 -0.36
CA VAL A 334 2.76 -24.40 -1.58
C VAL A 334 4.07 -25.16 -1.43
N VAL A 335 4.73 -25.04 -0.26
CA VAL A 335 5.95 -25.80 0.06
C VAL A 335 5.67 -27.31 0.05
N GLN A 336 4.57 -27.76 0.68
CA GLN A 336 4.13 -29.15 0.64
C GLN A 336 3.80 -29.63 -0.78
N GLY A 337 3.35 -28.73 -1.66
CA GLY A 337 3.10 -28.97 -3.08
C GLY A 337 4.36 -29.17 -3.92
N GLY A 338 5.56 -29.17 -3.32
CA GLY A 338 6.84 -29.40 -4.01
C GLY A 338 7.46 -28.15 -4.63
N VAL A 339 6.96 -26.96 -4.28
CA VAL A 339 7.55 -25.68 -4.71
C VAL A 339 8.68 -25.32 -3.75
N SER A 340 9.91 -25.70 -4.11
CA SER A 340 11.14 -25.29 -3.40
C SER A 340 11.82 -24.12 -4.11
N PHE A 341 12.81 -23.49 -3.45
CA PHE A 341 13.58 -22.38 -4.03
C PHE A 341 14.18 -22.73 -5.40
N MET A 342 14.77 -23.91 -5.53
CA MET A 342 15.35 -24.41 -6.78
C MET A 342 14.27 -24.61 -7.86
N THR A 343 13.18 -25.29 -7.52
CA THR A 343 12.09 -25.57 -8.47
C THR A 343 11.46 -24.26 -8.95
N PHE A 344 11.19 -23.33 -8.03
CA PHE A 344 10.70 -21.99 -8.33
C PHE A 344 11.65 -21.27 -9.28
N THR A 345 12.92 -21.14 -8.91
CA THR A 345 13.91 -20.39 -9.70
C THR A 345 14.10 -20.99 -11.09
N LYS A 346 14.05 -22.32 -11.23
CA LYS A 346 14.19 -23.01 -12.53
C LYS A 346 13.04 -22.69 -13.48
N PHE A 347 11.79 -22.81 -13.02
CA PHE A 347 10.61 -22.58 -13.87
C PHE A 347 10.35 -21.10 -14.11
N MET A 348 10.54 -20.26 -13.09
CA MET A 348 10.36 -18.82 -13.20
C MET A 348 11.49 -18.18 -14.03
N GLY A 349 12.75 -18.56 -13.80
CA GLY A 349 13.90 -18.00 -14.51
C GLY A 349 13.84 -18.18 -16.03
N MET A 350 13.31 -19.32 -16.51
CA MET A 350 13.14 -19.54 -17.96
C MET A 350 12.04 -18.64 -18.55
N GLY A 351 10.92 -18.46 -17.84
CA GLY A 351 9.87 -17.51 -18.27
C GLY A 351 10.34 -16.05 -18.21
N VAL A 352 11.11 -15.68 -17.18
CA VAL A 352 11.73 -14.35 -17.07
C VAL A 352 12.68 -14.09 -18.24
N PHE A 353 13.51 -15.06 -18.62
CA PHE A 353 14.40 -14.93 -19.77
C PHE A 353 13.63 -14.60 -21.07
N LEU A 354 12.49 -15.27 -21.31
CA LEU A 354 11.61 -14.97 -22.44
C LEU A 354 10.97 -13.58 -22.32
N CYS A 355 10.58 -13.16 -21.11
CA CYS A 355 10.06 -11.81 -20.84
C CYS A 355 11.13 -10.74 -21.13
N VAL A 356 12.37 -10.93 -20.70
CA VAL A 356 13.48 -9.98 -20.96
C VAL A 356 13.73 -9.85 -22.47
N ILE A 357 13.73 -10.95 -23.22
CA ILE A 357 13.91 -10.91 -24.68
C ILE A 357 12.75 -10.17 -25.36
N SER A 358 11.51 -10.52 -25.01
CA SER A 358 10.32 -9.92 -25.63
C SER A 358 10.19 -8.42 -25.29
N THR A 359 10.49 -8.03 -24.06
CA THR A 359 10.51 -6.61 -23.66
C THR A 359 11.65 -5.85 -24.30
N ALA A 360 12.86 -6.40 -24.37
CA ALA A 360 13.99 -5.79 -25.07
C ALA A 360 13.68 -5.56 -26.56
N PHE A 361 13.04 -6.53 -27.22
CA PHE A 361 12.57 -6.41 -28.60
C PHE A 361 11.51 -5.32 -28.75
N TYR A 362 10.49 -5.32 -27.88
CA TYR A 362 9.43 -4.31 -27.89
C TYR A 362 9.98 -2.89 -27.73
N ILE A 363 10.87 -2.69 -26.77
CA ILE A 363 11.55 -1.41 -26.52
C ILE A 363 12.33 -0.96 -27.76
N ARG A 364 13.05 -1.88 -28.42
CA ARG A 364 13.83 -1.59 -29.63
C ARG A 364 12.95 -1.12 -30.79
N VAL A 365 11.77 -1.71 -30.94
CA VAL A 365 10.78 -1.33 -31.96
C VAL A 365 10.16 0.03 -31.64
N MET A 366 9.72 0.25 -30.40
CA MET A 366 9.00 1.47 -30.02
C MET A 366 9.89 2.72 -30.07
N TYR A 367 11.14 2.59 -29.62
CA TYR A 367 12.15 3.66 -29.62
C TYR A 367 13.12 3.56 -30.80
N ARG A 368 12.73 2.95 -31.92
CA ARG A 368 13.58 2.79 -33.11
C ARG A 368 14.23 4.11 -33.56
N ASN A 369 13.54 5.23 -33.45
CA ASN A 369 14.13 6.55 -33.64
C ASN A 369 14.79 7.05 -32.34
N VAL A 370 16.12 7.04 -32.31
CA VAL A 370 16.95 7.46 -31.17
C VAL A 370 16.72 8.91 -30.78
N GLU A 371 16.27 9.77 -31.70
CA GLU A 371 15.92 11.16 -31.39
C GLU A 371 14.83 11.27 -30.34
N LYS A 372 13.91 10.30 -30.27
CA LYS A 372 12.88 10.25 -29.22
C LYS A 372 13.50 10.09 -27.82
N LEU A 373 14.66 9.44 -27.72
CA LEU A 373 15.42 9.28 -26.47
C LEU A 373 16.26 10.52 -26.13
N LYS A 374 16.44 11.46 -27.06
CA LYS A 374 17.19 12.72 -26.84
C LYS A 374 16.28 13.94 -26.66
N LYS A 375 15.00 13.83 -27.06
CA LYS A 375 14.05 14.94 -27.24
C LYS A 375 13.87 15.84 -26.01
N ASN A 376 13.90 15.30 -24.78
CA ASN A 376 13.73 16.11 -23.57
C ASN A 376 15.05 16.57 -22.95
N CYS A 377 16.20 15.99 -23.35
CA CYS A 377 17.52 16.38 -22.84
C CYS A 377 18.03 17.67 -23.48
N MET A 378 17.63 17.94 -24.73
CA MET A 378 17.96 19.18 -25.47
C MET A 378 17.17 20.42 -25.01
N VAL A 379 16.34 20.28 -23.98
CA VAL A 379 15.87 21.44 -23.23
C VAL A 379 16.72 21.49 -21.97
N SER A 380 17.97 21.91 -22.12
CA SER A 380 18.84 22.12 -20.97
C SER A 380 18.21 23.20 -20.07
N GLN A 381 18.55 23.18 -18.79
CA GLN A 381 18.17 24.28 -17.88
C GLN A 381 18.59 25.64 -18.48
N ASN A 382 19.70 25.66 -19.23
CA ASN A 382 20.17 26.82 -19.98
C ASN A 382 19.26 27.16 -21.17
N ASP A 383 18.67 26.21 -21.90
CA ASP A 383 17.75 26.50 -23.01
C ASP A 383 16.41 27.04 -22.53
N LYS A 384 15.89 26.57 -21.38
CA LYS A 384 14.72 27.18 -20.73
C LYS A 384 15.02 28.59 -20.27
N LEU A 385 16.15 28.78 -19.58
CA LEU A 385 16.58 30.09 -19.14
C LEU A 385 16.78 31.02 -20.35
N VAL A 386 17.46 30.57 -21.41
CA VAL A 386 17.64 31.33 -22.66
C VAL A 386 16.28 31.70 -23.26
N HIS A 387 15.32 30.78 -23.33
CA HIS A 387 13.98 31.07 -23.84
C HIS A 387 13.21 32.07 -22.95
N GLU A 388 13.29 31.95 -21.62
CA GLU A 388 12.72 32.91 -20.68
C GLU A 388 13.35 34.31 -20.83
N TRP A 389 14.67 34.37 -20.99
CA TRP A 389 15.40 35.61 -21.23
C TRP A 389 15.07 36.21 -22.62
N GLU A 390 14.90 35.37 -23.65
CA GLU A 390 14.45 35.80 -24.99
C GLU A 390 13.01 36.32 -24.98
N GLU A 391 12.13 35.71 -24.19
CA GLU A 391 10.75 36.13 -24.03
C GLU A 391 10.66 37.44 -23.24
N ALA A 392 11.45 37.58 -22.17
CA ALA A 392 11.64 38.84 -21.45
C ALA A 392 12.17 39.94 -22.39
N LEU A 393 13.10 39.61 -23.31
CA LEU A 393 13.65 40.55 -24.28
C LEU A 393 12.59 41.03 -25.29
N LYS A 394 11.62 40.18 -25.66
CA LYS A 394 10.49 40.51 -26.54
C LYS A 394 9.45 41.41 -25.86
N THR A 395 9.31 41.34 -24.53
CA THR A 395 8.36 42.19 -23.78
C THR A 395 8.81 43.63 -23.57
N LEU A 396 10.08 43.95 -23.87
CA LEU A 396 10.66 45.28 -23.65
C LEU A 396 10.41 46.24 -24.83
N GLY A 397 9.95 47.45 -24.52
CA GLY A 397 9.66 48.52 -25.48
C GLY A 397 10.89 49.21 -26.08
N SER A 398 10.68 50.41 -26.64
CA SER A 398 11.69 51.20 -27.35
C SER A 398 12.09 52.48 -26.60
N SER A 399 12.15 52.46 -25.27
CA SER A 399 12.65 53.58 -24.47
C SER A 399 14.17 53.49 -24.21
N ASP A 400 14.84 54.62 -24.00
CA ASP A 400 16.30 54.69 -23.79
C ASP A 400 16.79 53.87 -22.57
N ASN A 401 15.98 53.76 -21.52
CA ASN A 401 16.30 52.93 -20.34
C ASN A 401 16.17 51.42 -20.61
N GLU A 402 15.28 51.02 -21.53
CA GLU A 402 15.10 49.62 -21.92
C GLU A 402 16.19 49.14 -22.89
N ALA A 403 16.86 50.05 -23.61
CA ALA A 403 18.00 49.71 -24.48
C ALA A 403 19.19 49.16 -23.69
N VAL A 404 19.46 49.72 -22.51
CA VAL A 404 20.51 49.22 -21.59
C VAL A 404 20.15 47.83 -21.05
N LEU A 405 18.89 47.62 -20.67
CA LEU A 405 18.39 46.34 -20.17
C LEU A 405 18.43 45.26 -21.26
N LYS A 406 18.09 45.60 -22.52
CA LYS A 406 18.24 44.70 -23.67
C LYS A 406 19.67 44.23 -23.86
N GLY A 407 20.65 45.15 -23.73
CA GLY A 407 22.07 44.81 -23.79
C GLY A 407 22.51 43.80 -22.73
N ILE A 408 22.07 44.00 -21.47
CA ILE A 408 22.37 43.08 -20.35
C ILE A 408 21.78 41.69 -20.58
N ILE A 409 20.53 41.63 -21.05
CA ILE A 409 19.85 40.36 -21.33
C ILE A 409 20.53 39.63 -22.50
N GLN A 410 20.89 40.34 -23.57
CA GLN A 410 21.63 39.76 -24.70
C GLN A 410 23.01 39.25 -24.30
N GLU A 411 23.72 39.96 -23.42
CA GLU A 411 24.99 39.49 -22.88
C GLU A 411 24.79 38.20 -22.07
N LYS A 412 23.74 38.13 -21.25
CA LYS A 412 23.44 36.95 -20.44
C LYS A 412 23.01 35.74 -21.29
N ILE A 413 22.24 35.96 -22.36
CA ILE A 413 21.93 34.95 -23.37
C ILE A 413 23.25 34.45 -24.00
N SER A 414 24.12 35.36 -24.46
CA SER A 414 25.39 34.97 -25.08
C SER A 414 26.31 34.18 -24.14
N GLN A 415 26.32 34.50 -22.84
CA GLN A 415 27.05 33.74 -21.82
C GLN A 415 26.47 32.33 -21.66
N LEU A 416 25.15 32.20 -21.57
CA LEU A 416 24.47 30.91 -21.48
C LEU A 416 24.71 30.07 -22.75
N THR A 417 24.66 30.67 -23.94
CA THR A 417 24.90 29.98 -25.22
C THR A 417 26.37 29.62 -25.43
N SER A 418 27.32 30.45 -24.97
CA SER A 418 28.77 30.17 -25.06
C SER A 418 29.26 29.15 -24.04
N SER A 419 28.49 28.88 -22.98
CA SER A 419 28.80 27.85 -21.97
C SER A 419 28.59 26.42 -22.47
N THR A 420 28.14 26.21 -23.72
CA THR A 420 28.18 24.90 -24.37
C THR A 420 29.65 24.49 -24.55
N MET A 421 30.15 23.78 -23.55
CA MET A 421 31.50 23.22 -23.52
C MET A 421 31.77 22.40 -24.78
N GLU A 422 33.02 22.37 -25.24
CA GLU A 422 33.44 21.41 -26.28
C GLU A 422 32.95 20.00 -25.92
N PRO A 423 32.44 19.22 -26.90
CA PRO A 423 31.90 17.89 -26.61
C PRO A 423 32.95 17.03 -25.93
N GLU A 424 32.78 16.79 -24.63
CA GLU A 424 33.76 16.06 -23.84
C GLU A 424 33.96 14.66 -24.41
N THR A 425 35.22 14.31 -24.70
CA THR A 425 35.59 12.98 -25.19
C THR A 425 35.10 11.90 -24.22
N PHE A 426 34.66 10.76 -24.74
CA PHE A 426 34.21 9.61 -23.96
C PHE A 426 35.13 9.26 -22.77
N GLU A 427 36.46 9.31 -23.00
CA GLU A 427 37.48 9.03 -21.98
C GLU A 427 37.44 10.03 -20.80
N LEU A 428 37.17 11.31 -21.05
CA LEU A 428 37.03 12.32 -20.00
C LEU A 428 35.75 12.10 -19.20
N LYS A 429 34.63 11.82 -19.88
CA LYS A 429 33.35 11.47 -19.25
C LYS A 429 33.50 10.23 -18.36
N LEU A 430 34.13 9.17 -18.88
CA LEU A 430 34.40 7.93 -18.15
C LEU A 430 35.25 8.20 -16.90
N LYS A 431 36.35 8.95 -17.02
CA LYS A 431 37.24 9.26 -15.91
C LYS A 431 36.53 10.06 -14.81
N LYS A 432 35.66 11.02 -15.16
CA LYS A 432 34.81 11.74 -14.20
C LYS A 432 33.86 10.81 -13.46
N MET A 433 33.21 9.89 -14.16
CA MET A 433 32.30 8.91 -13.52
C MET A 433 33.03 7.94 -12.59
N GLU A 434 34.20 7.43 -13.00
CA GLU A 434 35.04 6.58 -12.16
C GLU A 434 35.47 7.30 -10.87
N GLN A 435 35.70 8.61 -10.93
CA GLN A 435 36.02 9.43 -9.76
C GLN A 435 34.82 9.71 -8.86
N MET A 436 33.62 9.89 -9.42
CA MET A 436 32.39 10.10 -8.64
C MET A 436 31.90 8.84 -7.93
N TYR A 437 32.16 7.66 -8.50
CA TYR A 437 31.60 6.39 -8.05
C TYR A 437 32.65 5.32 -7.71
N PRO A 438 33.61 5.60 -6.79
CA PRO A 438 34.54 4.58 -6.34
C PRO A 438 33.84 3.55 -5.44
N ILE A 439 34.37 2.32 -5.43
CA ILE A 439 34.03 1.34 -4.39
C ILE A 439 34.51 1.92 -3.05
N LYS A 440 33.56 2.19 -2.14
CA LYS A 440 33.84 2.82 -0.85
C LYS A 440 34.60 1.87 0.07
N ASP A 441 34.13 0.62 0.16
CA ASP A 441 34.65 -0.37 1.10
C ASP A 441 34.79 -1.75 0.42
N LYS A 442 36.02 -2.06 -0.02
CA LYS A 442 36.37 -3.34 -0.63
C LYS A 442 36.31 -4.53 0.34
N PRO A 443 36.86 -4.49 1.57
CA PRO A 443 36.77 -5.63 2.48
C PRO A 443 35.33 -5.95 2.87
N LEU A 444 34.49 -4.94 3.13
CA LEU A 444 33.07 -5.17 3.40
C LEU A 444 32.37 -5.79 2.19
N LEU A 445 32.71 -5.38 0.96
CA LEU A 445 32.17 -5.98 -0.26
C LEU A 445 32.45 -7.47 -0.36
N TYR A 446 33.70 -7.89 -0.17
CA TYR A 446 34.05 -9.32 -0.23
C TYR A 446 33.33 -10.13 0.86
N LYS A 447 33.22 -9.58 2.08
CA LYS A 447 32.49 -10.19 3.19
C LYS A 447 31.00 -10.34 2.88
N ALA A 448 30.35 -9.27 2.40
CA ALA A 448 28.93 -9.26 2.05
C ALA A 448 28.62 -10.20 0.88
N CYS A 449 29.43 -10.20 -0.17
CA CYS A 449 29.28 -11.14 -1.29
C CYS A 449 29.49 -12.60 -0.85
N ALA A 450 30.48 -12.87 0.01
CA ALA A 450 30.70 -14.22 0.54
C ALA A 450 29.50 -14.71 1.35
N VAL A 451 28.90 -13.85 2.19
CA VAL A 451 27.67 -14.20 2.92
C VAL A 451 26.49 -14.39 1.97
N LEU A 452 26.31 -13.53 0.97
CA LEU A 452 25.21 -13.68 0.01
C LEU A 452 25.31 -15.02 -0.74
N ILE A 453 26.52 -15.40 -1.17
CA ILE A 453 26.79 -16.71 -1.79
C ILE A 453 26.49 -17.85 -0.79
N PHE A 454 26.86 -17.69 0.47
CA PHE A 454 26.56 -18.67 1.53
C PHE A 454 25.04 -18.84 1.72
N VAL A 455 24.28 -17.74 1.83
CA VAL A 455 22.81 -17.77 1.96
C VAL A 455 22.15 -18.42 0.75
N ILE A 456 22.55 -18.03 -0.46
CA ILE A 456 22.06 -18.65 -1.70
C ILE A 456 22.37 -20.15 -1.69
N SER A 457 23.57 -20.55 -1.29
CA SER A 457 23.95 -21.96 -1.19
C SER A 457 23.06 -22.71 -0.19
N LEU A 458 22.73 -22.11 0.95
CA LEU A 458 21.79 -22.70 1.91
C LEU A 458 20.38 -22.86 1.31
N PHE A 459 19.87 -21.87 0.56
CA PHE A 459 18.58 -22.01 -0.14
C PHE A 459 18.57 -23.15 -1.17
N LEU A 460 19.70 -23.36 -1.87
CA LEU A 460 19.83 -24.47 -2.81
C LEU A 460 19.93 -25.82 -2.08
N ILE A 461 20.59 -25.87 -0.91
CA ILE A 461 20.66 -27.09 -0.07
C ILE A 461 19.30 -27.42 0.54
N GLU A 462 18.56 -26.42 1.02
CA GLU A 462 17.19 -26.57 1.53
C GLU A 462 16.26 -27.17 0.47
N SER A 463 16.52 -26.91 -0.81
CA SER A 463 15.73 -27.47 -1.91
C SER A 463 15.92 -28.99 -2.09
N VAL A 464 16.86 -29.61 -1.38
CA VAL A 464 17.08 -31.07 -1.39
C VAL A 464 16.16 -31.74 -0.34
N PRO A 465 15.23 -32.62 -0.75
CA PRO A 465 14.21 -33.20 0.15
C PRO A 465 14.77 -33.92 1.39
N GLU A 466 15.98 -34.48 1.30
CA GLU A 466 16.62 -35.23 2.39
C GLU A 466 17.20 -34.34 3.51
N ILE A 467 17.40 -33.04 3.24
CA ILE A 467 18.11 -32.08 4.11
C ILE A 467 17.17 -30.97 4.60
N GLN A 468 15.87 -31.05 4.29
CA GLN A 468 14.85 -30.04 4.55
C GLN A 468 14.51 -29.87 6.05
N ARG A 469 15.46 -29.34 6.81
CA ARG A 469 15.36 -29.11 8.27
C ARG A 469 15.28 -27.63 8.66
N LEU A 470 15.67 -26.74 7.75
CA LEU A 470 15.72 -25.29 7.95
C LEU A 470 14.83 -24.64 6.88
N SER A 471 13.93 -23.73 7.27
CA SER A 471 13.19 -22.92 6.31
C SER A 471 14.02 -21.75 5.79
N LEU A 472 13.64 -21.20 4.63
CA LEU A 472 14.32 -20.06 3.97
C LEU A 472 14.61 -18.92 4.94
N SER A 473 13.67 -18.61 5.83
CA SER A 473 13.81 -17.54 6.80
C SER A 473 14.97 -17.79 7.80
N TRP A 474 15.15 -19.03 8.27
CA TRP A 474 16.28 -19.42 9.12
C TRP A 474 17.61 -19.39 8.37
N CYS A 475 17.63 -19.82 7.10
CA CYS A 475 18.82 -19.73 6.25
C CYS A 475 19.28 -18.27 6.10
N ALA A 476 18.35 -17.35 5.87
CA ALA A 476 18.63 -15.92 5.79
C ALA A 476 19.10 -15.33 7.12
N LEU A 477 18.48 -15.74 8.24
CA LEU A 477 18.89 -15.32 9.59
C LEU A 477 20.32 -15.76 9.92
N LEU A 478 20.70 -17.00 9.59
CA LEU A 478 22.07 -17.48 9.77
C LEU A 478 23.07 -16.66 8.95
N GLY A 479 22.72 -16.32 7.72
CA GLY A 479 23.51 -15.42 6.89
C GLY A 479 23.66 -14.03 7.49
N LEU A 480 22.57 -13.44 7.95
CA LEU A 480 22.58 -12.14 8.61
C LEU A 480 23.48 -12.15 9.86
N LEU A 481 23.33 -13.15 10.74
CA LEU A 481 24.15 -13.29 11.93
C LEU A 481 25.64 -13.42 11.58
N LEU A 482 25.96 -14.23 10.56
CA LEU A 482 27.33 -14.37 10.07
C LEU A 482 27.88 -13.04 9.53
N LEU A 483 27.07 -12.29 8.78
CA LEU A 483 27.46 -10.98 8.25
C LEU A 483 27.72 -9.99 9.38
N LEU A 484 26.86 -9.94 10.40
CA LEU A 484 27.03 -9.04 11.53
C LEU A 484 28.28 -9.39 12.35
N ILE A 485 28.61 -10.67 12.51
CA ILE A 485 29.84 -11.10 13.21
C ILE A 485 31.10 -10.71 12.42
N ILE A 486 31.07 -10.86 11.10
CA ILE A 486 32.24 -10.60 10.24
C ILE A 486 32.37 -9.11 9.87
N SER A 487 31.25 -8.40 9.84
CA SER A 487 31.14 -6.96 9.58
C SER A 487 31.37 -6.21 10.88
N ASN A 488 32.62 -5.81 11.12
CA ASN A 488 32.99 -4.99 12.26
C ASN A 488 32.49 -3.55 12.04
N LYS A 489 31.19 -3.33 12.24
CA LYS A 489 30.53 -2.04 12.10
C LYS A 489 30.06 -1.57 13.48
N ASP A 490 30.67 -0.51 13.96
CA ASP A 490 30.26 0.18 15.19
C ASP A 490 28.92 0.95 14.98
N ASP A 491 28.51 1.20 13.73
CA ASP A 491 27.29 1.93 13.36
C ASP A 491 26.12 0.99 12.95
N MET A 492 25.57 0.24 13.92
CA MET A 492 24.34 -0.54 13.71
C MET A 492 23.14 0.34 13.31
N ASP A 493 23.14 1.61 13.74
CA ASP A 493 22.07 2.57 13.44
C ASP A 493 21.94 2.85 11.93
N ILE A 494 23.06 2.95 11.21
CA ILE A 494 23.05 3.17 9.75
C ILE A 494 22.41 1.96 9.07
N ILE A 495 22.70 0.74 9.53
CA ILE A 495 22.15 -0.48 8.96
C ILE A 495 20.64 -0.58 9.25
N LEU A 496 20.23 -0.34 10.49
CA LEU A 496 18.81 -0.38 10.89
C LEU A 496 17.98 0.71 10.21
N SER A 497 18.58 1.84 9.85
CA SER A 497 17.90 2.90 9.09
C SER A 497 17.56 2.50 7.65
N LYS A 498 18.23 1.47 7.10
CA LYS A 498 17.94 0.93 5.75
C LYS A 498 16.78 -0.06 5.74
N VAL A 499 16.37 -0.56 6.90
CA VAL A 499 15.24 -1.48 6.99
C VAL A 499 13.95 -0.73 6.67
N GLU A 500 13.18 -1.28 5.74
CA GLU A 500 11.87 -0.74 5.39
C GLU A 500 10.80 -1.14 6.41
N TRP A 501 10.87 -0.59 7.62
CA TRP A 501 9.85 -0.81 8.66
C TRP A 501 8.40 -0.62 8.18
N PRO A 502 8.09 0.39 7.34
CA PRO A 502 6.74 0.56 6.82
C PRO A 502 6.29 -0.63 5.95
N THR A 503 7.21 -1.26 5.23
CA THR A 503 6.95 -2.41 4.37
C THR A 503 6.65 -3.66 5.24
N LEU A 504 7.42 -3.91 6.31
CA LEU A 504 7.17 -5.03 7.24
C LEU A 504 5.82 -4.91 7.96
N LEU A 505 5.47 -3.71 8.44
CA LEU A 505 4.17 -3.44 9.08
C LEU A 505 2.99 -3.60 8.10
N PHE A 506 3.21 -3.23 6.84
CA PHE A 506 2.23 -3.44 5.77
C PHE A 506 1.94 -4.93 5.56
N PHE A 507 2.97 -5.78 5.48
CA PHE A 507 2.77 -7.24 5.37
C PHE A 507 2.03 -7.82 6.56
N ALA A 508 2.44 -7.48 7.79
CA ALA A 508 1.76 -7.95 9.00
C ALA A 508 0.26 -7.60 8.98
N SER A 509 -0.07 -6.37 8.58
CA SER A 509 -1.46 -5.92 8.47
C SER A 509 -2.22 -6.63 7.34
N MET A 510 -1.57 -6.86 6.20
CA MET A 510 -2.15 -7.60 5.08
C MET A 510 -2.48 -9.04 5.46
N PHE A 511 -1.59 -9.75 6.16
CA PHE A 511 -1.87 -11.12 6.60
C PHE A 511 -3.12 -11.21 7.48
N ILE A 512 -3.30 -10.27 8.40
CA ILE A 512 -4.51 -10.16 9.23
C ILE A 512 -5.75 -9.93 8.36
N ILE A 513 -5.71 -8.97 7.43
CA ILE A 513 -6.83 -8.68 6.53
C ILE A 513 -7.18 -9.91 5.69
N MET A 514 -6.18 -10.59 5.14
CA MET A 514 -6.41 -11.76 4.27
C MET A 514 -6.96 -12.96 5.03
N GLU A 515 -6.65 -13.12 6.31
CA GLU A 515 -7.30 -14.14 7.14
C GLU A 515 -8.77 -13.79 7.42
N ILE A 516 -9.06 -12.53 7.73
CA ILE A 516 -10.42 -12.09 8.00
C ILE A 516 -11.29 -12.20 6.75
N VAL A 517 -10.78 -11.78 5.60
CA VAL A 517 -11.48 -11.90 4.30
C VAL A 517 -11.79 -13.36 3.96
N ASP A 518 -10.92 -14.29 4.35
CA ASP A 518 -11.12 -15.73 4.18
C ASP A 518 -12.26 -16.25 5.07
N ARG A 519 -12.24 -15.89 6.35
CA ARG A 519 -13.29 -16.25 7.32
C ARG A 519 -14.66 -15.68 6.97
N LEU A 520 -14.68 -14.48 6.41
CA LEU A 520 -15.89 -13.84 5.91
C LEU A 520 -16.42 -14.49 4.61
N GLY A 521 -15.68 -15.44 4.02
CA GLY A 521 -16.13 -16.30 2.92
C GLY A 521 -15.88 -15.76 1.52
N LEU A 522 -15.23 -14.61 1.35
CA LEU A 522 -15.00 -14.01 0.03
C LEU A 522 -14.07 -14.86 -0.84
N ILE A 523 -13.01 -15.44 -0.26
CA ILE A 523 -12.06 -16.29 -0.99
C ILE A 523 -12.75 -17.56 -1.50
N LYS A 524 -13.62 -18.15 -0.68
CA LYS A 524 -14.43 -19.30 -1.08
C LYS A 524 -15.34 -18.97 -2.26
N LEU A 525 -16.04 -17.83 -2.22
CA LEU A 525 -16.88 -17.37 -3.34
C LEU A 525 -16.07 -17.24 -4.64
N ILE A 526 -14.91 -16.59 -4.59
CA ILE A 526 -14.04 -16.42 -5.77
C ILE A 526 -13.57 -17.78 -6.29
N GLY A 527 -13.21 -18.69 -5.38
CA GLY A 527 -12.83 -20.07 -5.71
C GLY A 527 -13.96 -20.85 -6.39
N ASP A 528 -15.18 -20.76 -5.88
CA ASP A 528 -16.37 -21.44 -6.43
C ASP A 528 -16.73 -20.89 -7.83
N ILE A 529 -16.72 -19.57 -8.01
CA ILE A 529 -16.92 -18.94 -9.33
C ILE A 529 -15.87 -19.42 -10.33
N THR A 530 -14.60 -19.45 -9.91
CA THR A 530 -13.49 -19.86 -10.77
C THR A 530 -13.59 -21.35 -11.12
N LYS A 531 -13.96 -22.19 -10.16
CA LYS A 531 -14.19 -23.62 -10.37
C LYS A 531 -15.31 -23.86 -11.39
N ASP A 532 -16.43 -23.18 -11.27
CA ASP A 532 -17.57 -23.36 -12.20
C ASP A 532 -17.19 -22.96 -13.63
N LEU A 533 -16.40 -21.89 -13.79
CA LEU A 533 -15.82 -21.52 -15.08
C LEU A 533 -14.87 -22.60 -15.62
N ILE A 534 -14.03 -23.20 -14.78
CA ILE A 534 -13.11 -24.27 -15.20
C ILE A 534 -13.89 -25.53 -15.60
N LEU A 535 -14.94 -25.89 -14.86
CA LEU A 535 -15.76 -27.07 -15.17
C LEU A 535 -16.60 -26.91 -16.44
N SER A 536 -16.77 -25.68 -16.95
CA SER A 536 -17.46 -25.44 -18.22
C SER A 536 -16.72 -25.96 -19.46
N VAL A 537 -15.42 -26.27 -19.33
CA VAL A 537 -14.60 -26.83 -20.42
C VAL A 537 -14.26 -28.31 -20.21
N PRO A 538 -13.97 -29.06 -21.30
CA PRO A 538 -13.55 -30.46 -21.20
C PRO A 538 -12.29 -30.61 -20.33
N THR A 539 -12.16 -31.77 -19.66
CA THR A 539 -11.08 -32.09 -18.72
C THR A 539 -9.67 -31.84 -19.27
N ALA A 540 -9.47 -32.07 -20.58
CA ALA A 540 -8.19 -31.83 -21.26
C ALA A 540 -7.73 -30.35 -21.22
N TYR A 541 -8.66 -29.39 -21.12
CA TYR A 541 -8.36 -27.95 -21.16
C TYR A 541 -8.48 -27.24 -19.81
N GLN A 542 -8.90 -27.96 -18.75
CA GLN A 542 -9.17 -27.39 -17.44
C GLN A 542 -7.92 -26.76 -16.80
N LEU A 543 -6.76 -27.43 -16.91
CA LEU A 543 -5.49 -26.91 -16.39
C LEU A 543 -5.05 -25.64 -17.13
N SER A 544 -5.10 -25.64 -18.47
CA SER A 544 -4.72 -24.49 -19.28
C SER A 544 -5.63 -23.29 -18.99
N LEU A 545 -6.94 -23.51 -18.87
CA LEU A 545 -7.88 -22.45 -18.53
C LEU A 545 -7.62 -21.89 -17.12
N ALA A 546 -7.34 -22.75 -16.14
CA ALA A 546 -7.01 -22.32 -14.78
C ALA A 546 -5.74 -21.44 -14.76
N ILE A 547 -4.68 -21.85 -15.48
CA ILE A 547 -3.44 -21.06 -15.65
C ILE A 547 -3.76 -19.69 -16.26
N ILE A 548 -4.56 -19.65 -17.32
CA ILE A 548 -4.93 -18.40 -18.01
C ILE A 548 -5.71 -17.48 -17.07
N ILE A 549 -6.74 -17.99 -16.37
CA ILE A 549 -7.56 -17.19 -15.45
C ILE A 549 -6.67 -16.61 -14.35
N ILE A 550 -5.86 -17.43 -13.68
CA ILE A 550 -5.01 -16.97 -12.58
C ILE A 550 -4.01 -15.93 -13.08
N LEU A 551 -3.30 -16.19 -14.18
CA LEU A 551 -2.28 -15.29 -14.71
C LEU A 551 -2.87 -13.94 -15.13
N TRP A 552 -3.97 -13.94 -15.88
CA TRP A 552 -4.55 -12.71 -16.43
C TRP A 552 -5.34 -11.92 -15.41
N VAL A 553 -6.13 -12.57 -14.54
CA VAL A 553 -6.88 -11.86 -13.50
C VAL A 553 -5.90 -11.21 -12.53
N SER A 554 -4.93 -11.96 -12.02
CA SER A 554 -3.94 -11.40 -11.09
C SER A 554 -3.07 -10.32 -11.75
N GLY A 555 -2.69 -10.49 -13.02
CA GLY A 555 -1.92 -9.49 -13.76
C GLY A 555 -2.69 -8.20 -14.06
N ILE A 556 -3.94 -8.28 -14.50
CA ILE A 556 -4.76 -7.08 -14.77
C ILE A 556 -5.09 -6.36 -13.47
N VAL A 557 -5.47 -7.08 -12.41
CA VAL A 557 -5.75 -6.46 -11.11
C VAL A 557 -4.49 -5.77 -10.58
N SER A 558 -3.34 -6.43 -10.68
CA SER A 558 -2.06 -5.84 -10.25
C SER A 558 -1.57 -4.68 -11.12
N ALA A 559 -2.15 -4.46 -12.30
CA ALA A 559 -1.85 -3.25 -13.07
C ALA A 559 -2.34 -1.99 -12.35
N PHE A 560 -3.40 -2.10 -11.55
CA PHE A 560 -4.03 -0.97 -10.85
C PHE A 560 -3.84 -1.01 -9.33
N ILE A 561 -3.43 -2.16 -8.81
CA ILE A 561 -3.26 -2.43 -7.39
C ILE A 561 -1.84 -2.96 -7.18
N ASP A 562 -1.18 -2.57 -6.08
CA ASP A 562 0.14 -3.10 -5.74
C ASP A 562 0.13 -4.65 -5.73
N SER A 563 1.21 -5.27 -6.23
CA SER A 563 1.31 -6.72 -6.46
C SER A 563 1.20 -7.53 -5.18
N ILE A 564 1.54 -6.93 -4.04
CA ILE A 564 1.55 -7.58 -2.73
C ILE A 564 0.15 -8.03 -2.26
N PRO A 565 -0.85 -7.13 -2.06
CA PRO A 565 -2.19 -7.54 -1.65
C PRO A 565 -2.85 -8.53 -2.60
N VAL A 566 -2.68 -8.33 -3.92
CA VAL A 566 -3.25 -9.21 -4.95
C VAL A 566 -2.70 -10.63 -4.79
N THR A 567 -1.40 -10.75 -4.58
CA THR A 567 -0.74 -12.05 -4.38
C THR A 567 -1.22 -12.73 -3.11
N ALA A 568 -1.24 -12.01 -1.98
CA ALA A 568 -1.67 -12.58 -0.70
C ALA A 568 -3.10 -13.13 -0.76
N MET A 569 -4.01 -12.45 -1.45
CA MET A 569 -5.38 -12.92 -1.69
C MET A 569 -5.39 -14.14 -2.63
N MET A 570 -4.72 -14.04 -3.77
CA MET A 570 -4.79 -15.05 -4.82
C MET A 570 -4.07 -16.35 -4.44
N VAL A 571 -3.06 -16.32 -3.57
CA VAL A 571 -2.44 -17.55 -3.03
C VAL A 571 -3.50 -18.43 -2.37
N LYS A 572 -4.38 -17.85 -1.53
CA LYS A 572 -5.45 -18.59 -0.86
C LYS A 572 -6.48 -19.13 -1.86
N VAL A 573 -6.85 -18.33 -2.86
CA VAL A 573 -7.76 -18.76 -3.95
C VAL A 573 -7.17 -19.94 -4.71
N VAL A 574 -5.89 -19.86 -5.10
CA VAL A 574 -5.19 -20.93 -5.84
C VAL A 574 -5.09 -22.21 -5.01
N VAL A 575 -4.74 -22.11 -3.73
CA VAL A 575 -4.70 -23.26 -2.82
C VAL A 575 -6.08 -23.89 -2.68
N SER A 576 -7.14 -23.08 -2.53
CA SER A 576 -8.53 -23.55 -2.45
C SER A 576 -8.95 -24.31 -3.72
N ILE A 577 -8.60 -23.80 -4.90
CA ILE A 577 -8.86 -24.46 -6.19
C ILE A 577 -8.09 -25.78 -6.31
N ALA A 578 -6.80 -25.79 -5.97
CA ALA A 578 -5.94 -26.97 -6.10
C ALA A 578 -6.33 -28.10 -5.12
N GLN A 579 -6.80 -27.74 -3.92
CA GLN A 579 -7.29 -28.71 -2.93
C GLN A 579 -8.67 -29.29 -3.29
N ASN A 580 -9.35 -28.71 -4.29
CA ASN A 580 -10.65 -29.18 -4.72
C ASN A 580 -10.55 -30.54 -5.45
N LYS A 581 -11.00 -31.60 -4.77
CA LYS A 581 -10.98 -32.98 -5.28
C LYS A 581 -11.74 -33.17 -6.60
N THR A 582 -12.71 -32.30 -6.93
CA THR A 582 -13.48 -32.41 -8.17
C THR A 582 -12.69 -31.98 -9.41
N LEU A 583 -11.75 -31.04 -9.25
CA LEU A 583 -10.91 -30.53 -10.32
C LEU A 583 -9.63 -31.37 -10.47
N GLY A 584 -9.04 -31.81 -9.36
CA GLY A 584 -7.82 -32.64 -9.38
C GLY A 584 -6.62 -31.96 -10.06
N LEU A 585 -6.57 -30.62 -10.05
CA LEU A 585 -5.54 -29.85 -10.73
C LEU A 585 -4.23 -29.84 -9.92
N PRO A 586 -3.06 -29.95 -10.59
CA PRO A 586 -1.77 -29.80 -9.92
C PRO A 586 -1.58 -28.36 -9.41
N LEU A 587 -1.08 -28.21 -8.18
CA LEU A 587 -0.78 -26.91 -7.57
C LEU A 587 0.37 -26.14 -8.26
N PRO A 588 1.53 -26.76 -8.63
CA PRO A 588 2.68 -26.00 -9.11
C PRO A 588 2.43 -25.12 -10.35
N PRO A 589 1.73 -25.57 -11.41
CA PRO A 589 1.44 -24.72 -12.58
C PRO A 589 0.62 -23.47 -12.24
N LEU A 590 -0.32 -23.60 -11.29
CA LEU A 590 -1.14 -22.50 -10.82
C LEU A 590 -0.31 -21.49 -10.01
N ILE A 591 0.67 -21.98 -9.26
CA ILE A 591 1.62 -21.15 -8.53
C ILE A 591 2.56 -20.39 -9.47
N TRP A 592 3.03 -21.00 -10.56
CA TRP A 592 3.82 -20.26 -11.56
C TRP A 592 2.99 -19.15 -12.21
N ALA A 593 1.73 -19.45 -12.57
CA ALA A 593 0.81 -18.45 -13.11
C ALA A 593 0.60 -17.29 -12.12
N LEU A 594 0.43 -17.60 -10.84
CA LEU A 594 0.27 -16.62 -9.78
C LEU A 594 1.56 -15.83 -9.49
N ALA A 595 2.75 -16.42 -9.61
CA ALA A 595 3.99 -15.69 -9.39
C ALA A 595 4.29 -14.72 -10.54
N PHE A 596 3.96 -15.09 -11.78
CA PHE A 596 4.13 -14.21 -12.93
C PHE A 596 3.09 -13.10 -13.01
N GLY A 597 1.82 -13.40 -12.68
CA GLY A 597 0.70 -12.48 -12.91
C GLY A 597 0.89 -11.11 -12.26
N PRO A 598 0.91 -10.99 -10.92
CA PRO A 598 1.11 -9.73 -10.21
C PRO A 598 2.42 -9.03 -10.56
N CYS A 599 3.55 -9.76 -10.61
CA CYS A 599 4.86 -9.16 -10.86
C CYS A 599 4.98 -8.57 -12.28
N LEU A 600 4.42 -9.24 -13.30
CA LEU A 600 4.37 -8.71 -14.66
C LEU A 600 3.26 -7.66 -14.82
N GLY A 601 2.13 -7.85 -14.13
CA GLY A 601 0.98 -6.96 -14.06
C GLY A 601 1.31 -5.57 -13.55
N GLY A 602 2.14 -5.50 -12.51
CA GLY A 602 2.62 -4.23 -11.93
C GLY A 602 3.36 -3.32 -12.91
N ASN A 603 3.81 -3.83 -14.07
CA ASN A 603 4.38 -3.01 -15.15
C ASN A 603 3.33 -2.26 -15.97
N GLY A 604 2.04 -2.59 -15.83
CA GLY A 604 0.98 -2.02 -16.64
C GLY A 604 0.77 -0.53 -16.41
N THR A 605 0.88 -0.06 -15.17
CA THR A 605 0.67 1.36 -14.82
C THR A 605 1.71 1.86 -13.81
N LEU A 606 1.77 3.19 -13.64
CA LEU A 606 2.69 3.81 -12.69
C LEU A 606 2.40 3.42 -11.22
N VAL A 607 1.15 3.05 -10.89
CA VAL A 607 0.71 2.72 -9.52
C VAL A 607 0.74 1.21 -9.27
N GLY A 608 0.82 0.38 -10.32
CA GLY A 608 0.75 -1.08 -10.23
C GLY A 608 1.90 -1.75 -9.45
N ALA A 609 3.02 -1.06 -9.26
CA ALA A 609 4.12 -1.53 -8.42
C ALA A 609 4.78 -0.37 -7.66
N SER A 610 5.20 -0.63 -6.42
CA SER A 610 5.86 0.40 -5.61
C SER A 610 7.19 0.90 -6.18
N ALA A 611 7.92 0.04 -6.89
CA ALA A 611 9.14 0.43 -7.60
C ALA A 611 8.87 1.55 -8.62
N ASN A 612 7.72 1.52 -9.31
CA ASN A 612 7.36 2.49 -10.34
C ASN A 612 7.18 3.90 -9.73
N VAL A 613 6.43 3.98 -8.63
CA VAL A 613 6.18 5.24 -7.91
C VAL A 613 7.47 5.81 -7.33
N ILE A 614 8.31 4.95 -6.74
CA ILE A 614 9.59 5.37 -6.15
C ILE A 614 10.54 5.88 -7.23
N CYS A 615 10.63 5.22 -8.39
CA CYS A 615 11.43 5.71 -9.50
C CYS A 615 10.96 7.09 -9.98
N ALA A 616 9.65 7.28 -10.11
CA ALA A 616 9.08 8.58 -10.49
C ALA A 616 9.40 9.67 -9.45
N GLY A 617 9.36 9.34 -8.16
CA GLY A 617 9.79 10.24 -7.09
C GLY A 617 11.27 10.64 -7.18
N LEU A 618 12.17 9.68 -7.45
CA LEU A 618 13.61 9.94 -7.64
C LEU A 618 13.89 10.78 -8.89
N ALA A 619 13.19 10.49 -9.98
CA ALA A 619 13.27 11.28 -11.21
C ALA A 619 12.83 12.73 -10.94
N GLN A 620 11.73 12.91 -10.19
CA GLN A 620 11.19 14.22 -9.85
C GLN A 620 12.14 15.05 -8.98
N GLN A 621 12.87 14.41 -8.05
CA GLN A 621 13.92 15.06 -7.27
C GLN A 621 15.05 15.64 -8.13
N ARG A 622 15.29 15.06 -9.32
CA ARG A 622 16.28 15.52 -10.32
C ARG A 622 15.66 16.41 -11.41
N GLY A 623 14.40 16.80 -11.27
CA GLY A 623 13.70 17.68 -12.22
C GLY A 623 13.03 16.97 -13.40
N TYR A 624 13.04 15.64 -13.44
CA TYR A 624 12.39 14.84 -14.48
C TYR A 624 11.05 14.28 -13.99
N GLN A 625 9.95 14.62 -14.65
CA GLN A 625 8.63 14.14 -14.24
C GLN A 625 8.18 12.96 -15.11
N ILE A 626 7.91 11.81 -14.49
CA ILE A 626 7.30 10.65 -15.15
C ILE A 626 5.79 10.78 -14.99
N ARG A 627 5.05 11.11 -16.07
CA ARG A 627 3.59 11.23 -15.99
C ARG A 627 2.93 9.86 -16.10
N PHE A 628 1.79 9.69 -15.43
CA PHE A 628 0.99 8.46 -15.46
C PHE A 628 0.70 7.99 -16.89
N ILE A 629 0.25 8.90 -17.77
CA ILE A 629 -0.11 8.57 -19.16
C ILE A 629 1.15 8.20 -19.98
N GLU A 630 2.30 8.81 -19.71
CA GLU A 630 3.55 8.47 -20.38
C GLU A 630 4.00 7.06 -20.01
N PHE A 631 3.91 6.71 -18.72
CA PHE A 631 4.17 5.36 -18.24
C PHE A 631 3.18 4.36 -18.82
N LEU A 632 1.87 4.65 -18.76
CA LEU A 632 0.81 3.76 -19.26
C LEU A 632 1.01 3.39 -20.74
N LYS A 633 1.42 4.34 -21.59
CA LYS A 633 1.68 4.12 -23.02
C LYS A 633 2.83 3.15 -23.29
N LEU A 634 3.81 3.09 -22.39
CA LEU A 634 4.94 2.16 -22.49
C LEU A 634 4.64 0.85 -21.74
N GLY A 635 4.22 0.94 -20.48
CA GLY A 635 4.04 -0.16 -19.54
C GLY A 635 2.88 -1.08 -19.86
N PHE A 636 1.70 -0.54 -20.19
CA PHE A 636 0.51 -1.36 -20.44
C PHE A 636 0.68 -2.31 -21.65
N PRO A 637 1.21 -1.87 -22.80
CA PRO A 637 1.53 -2.80 -23.88
C PRO A 637 2.60 -3.82 -23.51
N VAL A 638 3.62 -3.41 -22.75
CA VAL A 638 4.67 -4.33 -22.28
C VAL A 638 4.07 -5.42 -21.40
N MET A 639 3.20 -5.07 -20.46
CA MET A 639 2.45 -6.02 -19.62
C MET A 639 1.67 -7.02 -20.47
N LEU A 640 0.94 -6.56 -21.48
CA LEU A 640 0.19 -7.47 -22.37
C LEU A 640 1.12 -8.44 -23.11
N VAL A 641 2.26 -7.96 -23.60
CA VAL A 641 3.26 -8.78 -24.28
C VAL A 641 3.85 -9.82 -23.32
N THR A 642 4.27 -9.42 -22.13
CA THR A 642 4.88 -10.33 -21.15
C THR A 642 3.88 -11.34 -20.61
N LEU A 643 2.63 -10.95 -20.32
CA LEU A 643 1.56 -11.88 -19.93
C LEU A 643 1.25 -12.87 -21.05
N SER A 644 1.24 -12.44 -22.31
CA SER A 644 1.01 -13.32 -23.45
C SER A 644 2.16 -14.32 -23.64
N VAL A 645 3.40 -13.86 -23.56
CA VAL A 645 4.60 -14.71 -23.66
C VAL A 645 4.62 -15.74 -22.53
N THR A 646 4.32 -15.32 -21.31
CA THR A 646 4.22 -16.22 -20.15
C THR A 646 3.06 -17.21 -20.29
N THR A 647 1.91 -16.77 -20.81
CA THR A 647 0.78 -17.66 -21.11
C THR A 647 1.22 -18.77 -22.06
N MET A 648 1.88 -18.41 -23.17
CA MET A 648 2.38 -19.38 -24.15
C MET A 648 3.41 -20.32 -23.52
N TYR A 649 4.34 -19.79 -22.72
CA TYR A 649 5.34 -20.58 -22.02
C TYR A 649 4.72 -21.61 -21.06
N LEU A 650 3.83 -21.18 -20.17
CA LEU A 650 3.20 -22.06 -19.18
C LEU A 650 2.28 -23.09 -19.84
N VAL A 651 1.48 -22.68 -20.83
CA VAL A 651 0.57 -23.59 -21.52
C VAL A 651 1.36 -24.63 -22.31
N LEU A 652 2.44 -24.25 -23.02
CA LEU A 652 3.29 -25.22 -23.75
C LEU A 652 4.05 -26.18 -22.83
N LEU A 653 4.42 -25.75 -21.63
CA LEU A 653 5.11 -26.59 -20.65
C LEU A 653 4.22 -27.69 -20.08
N TYR A 654 2.90 -27.48 -20.05
CA TYR A 654 1.91 -28.37 -19.44
C TYR A 654 0.82 -28.87 -20.42
N LEU A 655 1.02 -28.70 -21.73
CA LEU A 655 0.16 -29.18 -22.81
C LEU A 655 0.34 -30.66 -23.12
#